data_AF-A0A9W7GEH9-F1
#
_entry.id   AF-A0A9W7GEH9-F1
#
_cell.length_a   1.000
_cell.length_b   1.000
_cell.length_c   1.000
_cell.angle_alpha   90.00
_cell.angle_beta   90.00
_cell.angle_gamma   90.00
#
_symmetry.space_group_name_H-M   'P 1'
#
loop_
_entity.id
_entity.type
_entity.pdbx_description
1 polymer ?
#
loop_
_entity_poly.entity_id
_entity_poly.type
_entity_poly.pdbx_seq_one_letter_code
_entity_poly.pdbx_strand_id
1 'polypeptide(L)'
;MLGSRSFCCGVCGATSSFSEALPVEYEDDDLLKRYFINASRFRKSTSINRDLPELNQNYVQYSQAVLPRRQKALLCKDSDVTVKVEKCPPILVYLIDSSLPPLCLEYVAECMSQVIQTAPEDCRVGFVVFGATSTESVELSIFDLASPSPQLIKATVESARAAVVIEGDSAVSDDNRKSAGSPPLGLVTMDALDDICDLQRIFPPLKEASEAVDRALKAIGNFHSVGGGGSGVLHGVHGNGAGAAVDFVASLLQSSGAHPGTNMHRAGEDANDDYASAFNYLGAKCFTFVGSVGVECKGDIGGGGQSGRASIPERRFDLQSSTMSTKMSSDEEDIGINPTLASNGGQLREALRYYNELGRKCCEVAMGVDICGVLDSSAMGGGGGILASLYAPLNLRSGGCTSVIDVTSFDGTISPIDIETAQPGTPAGMVKACISKTPWWRPTSFGGGLRVRTSPTFNIARGGEGSAGLEEMYQSGGLVGAASADPDDPTLYYIGTCDDNATLGFDLELNPGVSGSLFVQGYDGGGLGDDTMINPCMQVNYAYTSLVPLDGAKYGYEGGGGEGKWAVVRRIAVFTSNLDTSSDTEVVYGSMDCEALAVTLFHKFWIASISHGVREANSLAQGWLVGALAAVYRSAETAEVEMIESEKEDLHAWRRRKEKKKNIDFKERLINRHGKLSERDVLMAQGHEYMCSLGLLVYSLLNLDCLRGSEGGFQPCSDSRWCATLAMGGMRPSAVVKALAPRLECWKDVDSEAPDVGRVNLAQYAVTMALAGLEKDSSADPVLLVDSPHGILIHYPKLMGTGGGGGRELDDVGDALKRAIEEATRGYSVAPPLLHARAGLEGGALLRDFLIEDSSLWGGYEAFTESTARGVKEELNLS
;
A
#
# COMPACT_ATOMS: atom_id res chain seq x y z
N MET A 1 51.26 19.86 9.17
CA MET A 1 50.23 19.01 9.80
C MET A 1 48.90 19.17 9.06
N LEU A 2 48.82 18.72 7.81
CA LEU A 2 47.55 18.59 7.10
C LEU A 2 47.08 17.17 7.37
N GLY A 3 46.28 17.00 8.44
CA GLY A 3 45.63 15.73 8.75
C GLY A 3 44.83 15.25 7.54
N SER A 4 44.81 13.94 7.33
CA SER A 4 44.17 13.25 6.21
C SER A 4 42.83 13.88 5.81
N ARG A 5 42.74 14.35 4.55
CA ARG A 5 41.53 14.89 3.92
C ARG A 5 40.65 13.78 3.38
N SER A 6 40.34 12.79 4.21
CA SER A 6 39.52 11.65 3.81
C SER A 6 38.29 11.51 4.69
N PHE A 7 37.25 10.90 4.14
CA PHE A 7 36.08 10.42 4.89
C PHE A 7 35.90 8.94 4.62
N CYS A 8 35.34 8.23 5.60
CA CYS A 8 34.94 6.83 5.45
C CYS A 8 33.45 6.79 5.14
N CYS A 9 33.08 6.06 4.10
CA CYS A 9 31.68 5.85 3.74
C CYS A 9 31.01 4.92 4.75
N GLY A 10 29.97 5.37 5.46
CA GLY A 10 29.23 4.53 6.42
C GLY A 10 28.53 3.33 5.78
N VAL A 11 28.27 3.37 4.47
CA VAL A 11 27.71 2.24 3.73
C VAL A 11 28.80 1.23 3.42
N CYS A 12 29.77 1.52 2.53
CA CYS A 12 30.72 0.51 2.07
C CYS A 12 32.05 0.43 2.86
N GLY A 13 32.27 1.30 3.83
CA GLY A 13 33.54 1.40 4.58
C GLY A 13 34.70 1.98 3.76
N ALA A 14 34.51 2.25 2.46
CA ALA A 14 35.57 2.80 1.61
C ALA A 14 35.99 4.19 2.09
N THR A 15 37.30 4.43 2.11
CA THR A 15 37.86 5.73 2.45
C THR A 15 38.11 6.51 1.16
N SER A 16 37.48 7.67 1.03
CA SER A 16 37.62 8.54 -0.13
C SER A 16 38.26 9.86 0.27
N SER A 17 39.08 10.46 -0.60
CA SER A 17 39.56 11.81 -0.37
C SER A 17 38.46 12.83 -0.68
N PHE A 18 38.33 13.88 0.12
CA PHE A 18 37.39 14.97 -0.16
C PHE A 18 37.69 15.66 -1.50
N SER A 19 38.95 15.67 -1.92
CA SER A 19 39.37 16.21 -3.23
C SER A 19 38.87 15.39 -4.43
N GLU A 20 38.64 14.09 -4.25
CA GLU A 20 38.08 13.23 -5.30
C GLU A 20 36.55 13.25 -5.29
N ALA A 21 35.92 13.45 -4.12
CA ALA A 21 34.48 13.34 -3.95
C ALA A 21 33.72 14.66 -4.20
N LEU A 22 34.33 15.81 -3.98
CA LEU A 22 33.67 17.10 -4.18
C LEU A 22 33.74 17.53 -5.66
N PRO A 23 32.61 17.86 -6.30
CA PRO A 23 32.62 18.44 -7.64
C PRO A 23 33.44 19.74 -7.68
N VAL A 24 34.09 19.99 -8.82
CA VAL A 24 34.85 21.22 -9.16
C VAL A 24 34.04 22.51 -8.90
N GLU A 25 32.71 22.45 -8.86
CA GLU A 25 31.83 23.60 -8.60
C GLU A 25 31.78 24.01 -7.11
N TYR A 26 32.28 23.19 -6.18
CA TYR A 26 32.59 23.61 -4.82
C TYR A 26 33.95 24.34 -4.73
N GLU A 27 34.71 24.46 -5.83
CA GLU A 27 35.99 25.20 -5.91
C GLU A 27 35.87 26.73 -5.83
N ASP A 28 34.71 27.27 -5.44
CA ASP A 28 34.77 28.57 -4.78
C ASP A 28 35.60 28.41 -3.51
N ASP A 29 36.85 28.87 -3.63
CA ASP A 29 37.96 28.63 -2.72
C ASP A 29 37.57 29.03 -1.29
N ASP A 30 36.60 29.95 -1.11
CA ASP A 30 36.02 30.35 0.17
C ASP A 30 35.03 29.35 0.79
N LEU A 31 34.18 28.66 0.01
CA LEU A 31 33.28 27.62 0.51
C LEU A 31 34.04 26.35 0.84
N LEU A 32 34.96 25.95 -0.04
CA LEU A 32 35.91 24.86 0.21
C LEU A 32 36.83 25.17 1.40
N LYS A 33 37.38 26.39 1.51
CA LYS A 33 38.15 26.80 2.70
C LYS A 33 37.27 26.81 3.95
N ARG A 34 36.01 27.26 3.89
CA ARG A 34 35.09 27.17 5.04
C ARG A 34 34.81 25.71 5.42
N TYR A 35 34.65 24.81 4.46
CA TYR A 35 34.46 23.39 4.72
C TYR A 35 35.72 22.76 5.35
N PHE A 36 36.90 22.99 4.74
CA PHE A 36 38.17 22.38 5.13
C PHE A 36 38.86 22.99 6.35
N ILE A 37 38.89 24.33 6.48
CA ILE A 37 39.46 25.01 7.67
C ILE A 37 38.68 24.59 8.91
N ASN A 38 37.38 24.35 8.78
CA ASN A 38 36.56 23.91 9.89
C ASN A 38 36.60 22.41 10.14
N ALA A 39 36.73 21.54 9.13
CA ALA A 39 37.03 20.11 9.28
C ALA A 39 38.23 19.83 10.19
N SER A 40 39.31 20.60 10.09
CA SER A 40 40.46 20.46 11.00
C SER A 40 40.17 20.89 12.46
N ARG A 41 39.10 21.67 12.68
CA ARG A 41 38.55 22.08 13.99
C ARG A 41 37.35 21.22 14.44
N PHE A 42 36.92 20.22 13.64
CA PHE A 42 35.68 19.44 13.83
C PHE A 42 35.59 18.69 15.16
N ARG A 43 36.70 18.38 15.83
CA ARG A 43 36.62 17.75 17.17
C ARG A 43 35.99 18.64 18.24
N LYS A 44 35.75 19.95 18.01
CA LYS A 44 35.27 20.87 19.06
C LYS A 44 34.20 21.92 18.67
N SER A 45 33.79 22.05 17.40
CA SER A 45 32.90 23.16 16.97
C SER A 45 31.56 22.67 16.42
N THR A 46 30.51 22.75 17.24
CA THR A 46 29.11 22.35 16.95
C THR A 46 28.34 23.28 15.99
N SER A 47 28.94 24.39 15.54
CA SER A 47 28.18 25.45 14.85
C SER A 47 28.01 25.29 13.34
N ILE A 48 28.91 24.59 12.63
CA ILE A 48 28.93 24.56 11.15
C ILE A 48 28.17 23.37 10.57
N ASN A 49 28.10 22.28 11.31
CA ASN A 49 27.22 21.15 11.00
C ASN A 49 25.79 21.64 10.67
N ARG A 50 25.32 22.69 11.37
CA ARG A 50 23.95 23.23 11.23
C ARG A 50 23.59 23.73 9.83
N ASP A 51 24.56 24.11 9.01
CA ASP A 51 24.27 24.87 7.78
C ASP A 51 24.07 23.96 6.54
N LEU A 52 24.50 22.70 6.60
CA LEU A 52 24.32 21.72 5.51
C LEU A 52 23.38 20.60 5.94
N PRO A 53 22.12 20.59 5.45
CA PRO A 53 21.15 19.55 5.80
C PRO A 53 21.67 18.13 5.60
N GLU A 54 22.47 17.88 4.56
CA GLU A 54 22.99 16.55 4.20
C GLU A 54 23.98 15.95 5.17
N LEU A 55 24.58 16.77 6.05
CA LEU A 55 25.49 16.29 7.09
C LEU A 55 24.79 16.11 8.45
N ASN A 56 23.57 16.61 8.57
CA ASN A 56 22.91 16.85 9.85
C ASN A 56 21.49 16.29 9.96
N GLN A 57 20.90 15.94 8.84
CA GLN A 57 19.56 15.38 8.75
C GLN A 57 19.67 13.99 8.15
N ASN A 58 18.93 13.05 8.73
CA ASN A 58 18.79 11.70 8.19
C ASN A 58 18.01 11.70 6.88
N TYR A 59 17.21 12.73 6.61
CA TYR A 59 16.44 12.88 5.38
C TYR A 59 16.80 14.19 4.69
N VAL A 60 17.20 14.10 3.43
CA VAL A 60 17.44 15.27 2.57
C VAL A 60 16.83 15.05 1.20
N GLN A 61 16.27 16.12 0.64
CA GLN A 61 15.69 16.11 -0.68
C GLN A 61 16.41 17.11 -1.58
N TYR A 62 16.93 16.63 -2.70
CA TYR A 62 17.59 17.44 -3.70
C TYR A 62 16.64 17.68 -4.88
N SER A 63 16.53 18.94 -5.31
CA SER A 63 15.88 19.27 -6.58
C SER A 63 16.92 19.32 -7.68
N GLN A 64 16.59 18.78 -8.86
CA GLN A 64 17.48 18.82 -10.02
C GLN A 64 17.95 20.24 -10.37
N ALA A 65 17.17 21.29 -10.09
CA ALA A 65 17.58 22.67 -10.31
C ALA A 65 18.88 23.05 -9.57
N VAL A 66 19.08 22.49 -8.37
CA VAL A 66 20.16 22.82 -7.43
C VAL A 66 21.37 21.90 -7.61
N LEU A 67 21.22 20.77 -8.31
CA LEU A 67 22.31 19.82 -8.46
C LEU A 67 23.43 20.35 -9.41
N PRO A 68 24.71 20.16 -9.05
CA PRO A 68 25.87 20.40 -9.90
C PRO A 68 25.72 19.77 -11.29
N ARG A 69 26.33 20.33 -12.35
CA ARG A 69 26.20 19.78 -13.73
C ARG A 69 26.58 18.30 -13.82
N ARG A 70 27.63 17.88 -13.11
CA ARG A 70 28.02 16.46 -13.03
C ARG A 70 27.04 15.57 -12.26
N GLN A 71 26.30 16.10 -11.29
CA GLN A 71 25.27 15.34 -10.58
C GLN A 71 23.93 15.33 -11.35
N LYS A 72 23.66 16.37 -12.15
CA LYS A 72 22.63 16.32 -13.21
C LYS A 72 22.95 15.20 -14.21
N ALA A 73 24.21 15.03 -14.57
CA ALA A 73 24.72 13.90 -15.36
C ALA A 73 24.75 12.53 -14.63
N LEU A 74 24.60 12.49 -13.30
CA LEU A 74 24.39 11.23 -12.57
C LEU A 74 22.90 10.87 -12.48
N LEU A 75 22.03 11.89 -12.53
CA LEU A 75 20.58 11.74 -12.65
C LEU A 75 20.13 11.39 -14.07
N CYS A 76 20.86 11.88 -15.06
CA CYS A 76 20.70 11.61 -16.47
C CYS A 76 22.05 11.05 -16.89
N LYS A 77 22.22 9.72 -17.00
CA LYS A 77 23.53 9.03 -17.16
C LYS A 77 24.44 9.56 -18.30
N ASP A 78 23.97 10.47 -19.14
CA ASP A 78 24.73 11.14 -20.19
C ASP A 78 25.32 12.47 -19.70
N SER A 79 26.64 12.55 -19.74
CA SER A 79 27.46 13.58 -19.11
C SER A 79 27.40 14.98 -19.70
N ASP A 80 26.64 15.21 -20.76
CA ASP A 80 26.60 16.51 -21.46
C ASP A 80 25.21 17.12 -21.67
N VAL A 81 24.13 16.45 -21.25
CA VAL A 81 22.78 16.94 -21.56
C VAL A 81 22.11 17.60 -20.37
N THR A 82 22.15 18.93 -20.34
CA THR A 82 21.19 19.72 -19.54
C THR A 82 19.79 19.48 -20.10
N VAL A 83 19.08 18.50 -19.56
CA VAL A 83 17.65 18.32 -19.81
C VAL A 83 16.95 19.60 -19.33
N LYS A 84 16.61 20.49 -20.26
CA LYS A 84 15.49 21.40 -20.03
C LYS A 84 14.29 20.47 -19.93
N VAL A 85 13.85 20.18 -18.72
CA VAL A 85 12.56 19.53 -18.50
C VAL A 85 11.53 20.54 -19.00
N GLU A 86 11.24 20.49 -20.29
CA GLU A 86 10.08 21.17 -20.86
C GLU A 86 8.83 20.62 -20.18
N LYS A 87 7.75 21.40 -20.20
CA LYS A 87 6.49 21.11 -19.51
C LYS A 87 5.93 19.77 -19.98
N CYS A 88 6.30 18.69 -19.31
CA CYS A 88 5.79 17.36 -19.54
C CYS A 88 4.68 17.13 -18.52
N PRO A 89 3.40 17.30 -18.88
CA PRO A 89 2.32 17.10 -17.92
C PRO A 89 2.14 15.61 -17.57
N PRO A 90 1.50 15.31 -16.43
CA PRO A 90 1.01 13.98 -16.13
C PRO A 90 -0.09 13.58 -17.12
N ILE A 91 -0.17 12.28 -17.43
CA ILE A 91 -1.27 11.70 -18.17
C ILE A 91 -2.22 11.00 -17.19
N LEU A 92 -3.50 11.30 -17.28
CA LEU A 92 -4.57 10.53 -16.63
C LEU A 92 -5.23 9.65 -17.66
N VAL A 93 -5.29 8.37 -17.36
CA VAL A 93 -5.91 7.37 -18.20
C VAL A 93 -7.09 6.79 -17.45
N TYR A 94 -8.27 6.79 -18.08
CA TYR A 94 -9.45 6.14 -17.55
C TYR A 94 -9.80 4.94 -18.43
N LEU A 95 -9.69 3.75 -17.85
CA LEU A 95 -10.09 2.50 -18.48
C LEU A 95 -11.41 2.05 -17.87
N ILE A 96 -12.43 1.85 -18.70
CA ILE A 96 -13.80 1.65 -18.22
C ILE A 96 -14.37 0.38 -18.83
N ASP A 97 -14.75 -0.55 -17.97
CA ASP A 97 -15.43 -1.77 -18.37
C ASP A 97 -16.86 -1.47 -18.82
N SER A 98 -17.14 -1.71 -20.10
CA SER A 98 -18.48 -1.53 -20.70
C SER A 98 -19.53 -2.50 -20.15
N SER A 99 -19.11 -3.56 -19.45
CA SER A 99 -20.03 -4.49 -18.77
C SER A 99 -20.60 -3.95 -17.45
N LEU A 100 -20.08 -2.81 -16.95
CA LEU A 100 -20.61 -2.16 -15.76
C LEU A 100 -22.10 -1.82 -15.93
N PRO A 101 -22.93 -1.94 -14.88
CA PRO A 101 -24.33 -1.54 -14.95
C PRO A 101 -24.49 -0.10 -15.45
N PRO A 102 -25.57 0.24 -16.20
CA PRO A 102 -25.73 1.59 -16.75
C PRO A 102 -25.62 2.71 -15.74
N LEU A 103 -26.28 2.54 -14.58
CA LEU A 103 -26.20 3.49 -13.50
C LEU A 103 -24.75 3.64 -13.00
N CYS A 104 -23.98 2.54 -12.92
CA CYS A 104 -22.56 2.60 -12.54
C CYS A 104 -21.74 3.40 -13.57
N LEU A 105 -21.99 3.26 -14.88
CA LEU A 105 -21.31 4.07 -15.90
C LEU A 105 -21.62 5.57 -15.76
N GLU A 106 -22.86 5.93 -15.47
CA GLU A 106 -23.23 7.33 -15.19
C GLU A 106 -22.45 7.88 -13.98
N TYR A 107 -22.35 7.10 -12.90
CA TYR A 107 -21.59 7.50 -11.73
C TYR A 107 -20.08 7.56 -11.97
N VAL A 108 -19.53 6.63 -12.74
CA VAL A 108 -18.11 6.67 -13.14
C VAL A 108 -17.85 7.91 -13.98
N ALA A 109 -18.73 8.24 -14.95
CA ALA A 109 -18.63 9.45 -15.75
C ALA A 109 -18.69 10.74 -14.91
N GLU A 110 -19.64 10.81 -13.96
CA GLU A 110 -19.76 11.95 -13.05
C GLU A 110 -18.54 12.08 -12.12
N CYS A 111 -18.05 10.96 -11.59
CA CYS A 111 -16.82 10.88 -10.81
C CYS A 111 -15.62 11.45 -11.59
N MET A 112 -15.44 10.99 -12.83
CA MET A 112 -14.36 11.47 -13.70
C MET A 112 -14.51 12.96 -14.02
N SER A 113 -15.74 13.45 -14.26
CA SER A 113 -16.02 14.87 -14.47
C SER A 113 -15.53 15.71 -13.29
N GLN A 114 -15.89 15.33 -12.07
CA GLN A 114 -15.48 16.05 -10.85
C GLN A 114 -13.96 15.99 -10.63
N VAL A 115 -13.34 14.83 -10.87
CA VAL A 115 -11.88 14.69 -10.82
C VAL A 115 -11.22 15.64 -11.81
N ILE A 116 -11.64 15.61 -13.08
CA ILE A 116 -11.05 16.39 -14.17
C ILE A 116 -11.22 17.89 -13.95
N GLN A 117 -12.35 18.34 -13.39
CA GLN A 117 -12.57 19.75 -13.06
C GLN A 117 -11.54 20.31 -12.06
N THR A 118 -10.95 19.45 -11.23
CA THR A 118 -9.89 19.84 -10.27
C THR A 118 -8.48 19.70 -10.85
N ALA A 119 -8.33 19.16 -12.06
CA ALA A 119 -7.04 18.89 -12.67
C ALA A 119 -6.36 20.16 -13.20
N PRO A 120 -5.00 20.23 -13.17
CA PRO A 120 -4.26 21.29 -13.84
C PRO A 120 -4.60 21.37 -15.33
N GLU A 121 -4.70 22.59 -15.88
CA GLU A 121 -5.03 22.82 -17.31
C GLU A 121 -4.08 22.10 -18.29
N ASP A 122 -2.81 21.93 -17.90
CA ASP A 122 -1.79 21.26 -18.72
C ASP A 122 -1.83 19.74 -18.61
N CYS A 123 -2.56 19.17 -17.65
CA CYS A 123 -2.74 17.73 -17.50
C CYS A 123 -3.33 17.13 -18.78
N ARG A 124 -2.84 15.96 -19.19
CA ARG A 124 -3.37 15.23 -20.34
C ARG A 124 -4.35 14.17 -19.85
N VAL A 125 -5.44 13.95 -20.59
CA VAL A 125 -6.51 13.02 -20.21
C VAL A 125 -6.89 12.16 -21.40
N GLY A 126 -7.17 10.88 -21.17
CA GLY A 126 -7.73 9.99 -22.20
C GLY A 126 -8.65 8.92 -21.62
N PHE A 127 -9.57 8.46 -22.47
CA PHE A 127 -10.59 7.48 -22.11
C PHE A 127 -10.53 6.27 -23.05
N VAL A 128 -10.56 5.08 -22.47
CA VAL A 128 -10.70 3.82 -23.20
C VAL A 128 -11.80 3.01 -22.54
N VAL A 129 -12.86 2.74 -23.28
CA VAL A 129 -13.92 1.82 -22.86
C VAL A 129 -13.57 0.45 -23.43
N PHE A 130 -13.60 -0.60 -22.61
CA PHE A 130 -13.29 -1.96 -23.06
C PHE A 130 -14.45 -2.92 -22.81
N GLY A 131 -14.58 -3.94 -23.65
CA GLY A 131 -15.57 -5.00 -23.47
C GLY A 131 -15.18 -6.25 -24.22
N ALA A 132 -15.47 -7.43 -23.66
CA ALA A 132 -15.29 -8.67 -24.42
C ALA A 132 -16.34 -8.77 -25.52
N THR A 133 -15.88 -8.97 -26.76
CA THR A 133 -16.74 -9.26 -27.91
C THR A 133 -16.85 -10.77 -28.15
N SER A 134 -15.85 -11.55 -27.74
CA SER A 134 -15.84 -13.00 -27.80
C SER A 134 -14.96 -13.61 -26.69
N THR A 135 -14.86 -14.95 -26.67
CA THR A 135 -13.96 -15.69 -25.77
C THR A 135 -12.48 -15.48 -26.09
N GLU A 136 -12.14 -14.77 -27.16
CA GLU A 136 -10.77 -14.58 -27.64
C GLU A 136 -10.49 -13.13 -28.05
N SER A 137 -11.46 -12.21 -27.94
CA SER A 137 -11.32 -10.84 -28.41
C SER A 137 -11.91 -9.82 -27.45
N VAL A 138 -11.17 -8.72 -27.27
CA VAL A 138 -11.56 -7.55 -26.51
C VAL A 138 -11.71 -6.38 -27.47
N GLU A 139 -12.86 -5.73 -27.50
CA GLU A 139 -13.04 -4.45 -28.18
C GLU A 139 -12.60 -3.32 -27.24
N LEU A 140 -11.75 -2.45 -27.75
CA LEU A 140 -11.31 -1.21 -27.15
C LEU A 140 -11.94 -0.06 -27.94
N SER A 141 -12.77 0.72 -27.27
CA SER A 141 -13.39 1.94 -27.76
C SER A 141 -12.60 3.13 -27.23
N ILE A 142 -11.69 3.66 -28.04
CA ILE A 142 -10.75 4.73 -27.71
C ILE A 142 -11.35 6.08 -28.15
N PHE A 143 -11.38 7.07 -27.27
CA PHE A 143 -11.86 8.40 -27.61
C PHE A 143 -10.73 9.26 -28.19
N ASP A 144 -10.86 9.68 -29.45
CA ASP A 144 -10.04 10.74 -30.03
C ASP A 144 -10.55 12.09 -29.52
N LEU A 145 -9.75 12.71 -28.66
CA LEU A 145 -10.07 13.96 -27.98
C LEU A 145 -9.45 15.18 -28.66
N ALA A 146 -8.68 15.04 -29.75
CA ALA A 146 -8.12 16.19 -30.48
C ALA A 146 -9.18 16.98 -31.25
N SER A 147 -10.33 16.37 -31.55
CA SER A 147 -11.47 17.04 -32.17
C SER A 147 -12.48 17.46 -31.10
N PRO A 148 -13.10 18.67 -31.19
CA PRO A 148 -14.15 19.07 -30.27
C PRO A 148 -15.26 18.03 -30.19
N SER A 149 -15.67 17.47 -31.33
CA SER A 149 -16.55 16.30 -31.38
C SER A 149 -15.70 15.04 -31.30
N PRO A 150 -15.63 14.37 -30.13
CA PRO A 150 -14.76 13.22 -29.97
C PRO A 150 -15.19 12.11 -30.91
N GLN A 151 -14.23 11.52 -31.61
CA GLN A 151 -14.47 10.35 -32.47
C GLN A 151 -14.15 9.08 -31.70
N LEU A 152 -14.97 8.05 -31.89
CA LEU A 152 -14.70 6.74 -31.31
C LEU A 152 -13.86 5.94 -32.30
N ILE A 153 -12.63 5.61 -31.90
CA ILE A 153 -11.77 4.68 -32.62
C ILE A 153 -11.99 3.31 -31.99
N LYS A 154 -12.57 2.37 -32.75
CA LYS A 154 -12.72 1.00 -32.28
C LYS A 154 -11.51 0.19 -32.68
N ALA A 155 -10.98 -0.56 -31.73
CA ALA A 155 -9.82 -1.41 -31.89
C ALA A 155 -10.14 -2.78 -31.27
N THR A 156 -10.14 -3.85 -32.06
CA THR A 156 -10.30 -5.20 -31.54
C THR A 156 -8.94 -5.83 -31.28
N VAL A 157 -8.71 -6.30 -30.06
CA VAL A 157 -7.50 -7.01 -29.62
C VAL A 157 -7.82 -8.50 -29.52
N GLU A 158 -7.21 -9.30 -30.38
CA GLU A 158 -7.33 -10.77 -30.37
C GLU A 158 -6.24 -11.42 -29.49
N SER A 159 -6.63 -12.40 -28.67
CA SER A 159 -5.84 -13.00 -27.59
C SER A 159 -4.64 -13.82 -28.07
N ALA A 160 -4.71 -14.43 -29.25
CA ALA A 160 -3.67 -15.36 -29.71
C ALA A 160 -2.42 -14.67 -30.29
N ARG A 161 -2.56 -13.41 -30.75
CA ARG A 161 -1.49 -12.55 -31.29
C ARG A 161 -2.03 -11.13 -31.22
N ALA A 162 -1.27 -10.19 -30.63
CA ALA A 162 -1.59 -8.77 -30.58
C ALA A 162 -1.69 -8.14 -31.99
N ALA A 163 -2.71 -8.52 -32.75
CA ALA A 163 -3.14 -7.88 -33.98
C ALA A 163 -4.32 -6.99 -33.59
N VAL A 164 -4.20 -5.70 -33.87
CA VAL A 164 -5.28 -4.76 -33.67
C VAL A 164 -6.04 -4.64 -34.99
N VAL A 165 -7.36 -4.75 -34.97
CA VAL A 165 -8.19 -4.41 -36.13
C VAL A 165 -8.91 -3.11 -35.82
N ILE A 166 -8.65 -2.06 -36.60
CA ILE A 166 -9.20 -0.73 -36.35
C ILE A 166 -10.39 -0.47 -37.28
N GLU A 167 -11.54 -0.16 -36.68
CA GLU A 167 -12.76 0.28 -37.34
C GLU A 167 -12.97 1.78 -37.06
N GLY A 168 -12.98 2.59 -38.12
CA GLY A 168 -13.30 4.01 -38.02
C GLY A 168 -14.79 4.25 -38.20
N ASP A 169 -15.50 4.60 -37.13
CA ASP A 169 -16.90 5.05 -37.20
C ASP A 169 -16.97 6.56 -37.46
N SER A 170 -17.87 6.97 -38.36
CA SER A 170 -18.13 8.39 -38.62
C SER A 170 -18.91 9.03 -37.46
N ALA A 171 -18.38 10.13 -36.92
CA ALA A 171 -18.92 11.05 -35.91
C ALA A 171 -20.24 10.67 -35.19
N VAL A 172 -20.19 10.63 -33.84
CA VAL A 172 -21.36 10.62 -32.95
C VAL A 172 -22.25 11.82 -33.31
N SER A 173 -23.31 11.59 -34.08
CA SER A 173 -24.26 12.60 -34.53
C SER A 173 -25.66 12.12 -34.19
N ASP A 174 -26.44 12.96 -33.52
CA ASP A 174 -27.86 12.75 -33.21
C ASP A 174 -28.77 12.68 -34.45
N ASP A 175 -28.22 12.84 -35.66
CA ASP A 175 -29.01 12.88 -36.89
C ASP A 175 -28.80 11.67 -37.82
N ASN A 176 -29.91 11.00 -38.04
CA ASN A 176 -30.08 9.75 -38.76
C ASN A 176 -29.93 9.95 -40.30
N ARG A 177 -28.71 10.17 -40.80
CA ARG A 177 -28.43 10.22 -42.25
C ARG A 177 -27.32 9.27 -42.69
N LYS A 178 -27.73 8.27 -43.47
CA LYS A 178 -26.88 7.33 -44.20
C LYS A 178 -26.05 8.04 -45.27
N SER A 179 -24.72 8.03 -45.16
CA SER A 179 -23.80 8.26 -46.28
C SER A 179 -22.86 7.08 -46.48
N ALA A 180 -22.55 6.80 -47.74
CA ALA A 180 -21.92 5.57 -48.21
C ALA A 180 -20.38 5.67 -48.29
N GLY A 181 -19.72 4.55 -47.98
CA GLY A 181 -18.41 4.17 -48.52
C GLY A 181 -17.20 4.41 -47.61
N SER A 182 -17.02 3.59 -46.57
CA SER A 182 -15.75 3.44 -45.86
C SER A 182 -14.83 2.42 -46.57
N PRO A 183 -13.49 2.59 -46.51
CA PRO A 183 -12.53 1.70 -47.15
C PRO A 183 -12.45 0.32 -46.47
N PRO A 184 -11.91 -0.71 -47.13
CA PRO A 184 -11.91 -2.08 -46.60
C PRO A 184 -10.96 -2.22 -45.39
N LEU A 185 -11.46 -2.96 -44.40
CA LEU A 185 -10.80 -3.35 -43.16
C LEU A 185 -9.51 -4.14 -43.42
N GLY A 186 -8.41 -3.68 -42.83
CA GLY A 186 -7.11 -4.36 -42.84
C GLY A 186 -6.62 -4.62 -41.42
N LEU A 187 -5.89 -5.72 -41.24
CA LEU A 187 -5.19 -6.07 -39.99
C LEU A 187 -4.09 -5.02 -39.72
N VAL A 188 -4.11 -4.37 -38.55
CA VAL A 188 -3.16 -3.32 -38.17
C VAL A 188 -2.05 -3.94 -37.30
N THR A 189 -0.80 -3.87 -37.78
CA THR A 189 0.40 -4.23 -37.01
C THR A 189 0.74 -3.14 -35.99
N MET A 190 1.54 -3.44 -34.96
CA MET A 190 2.01 -2.43 -33.99
C MET A 190 2.64 -1.19 -34.66
N ASP A 191 3.32 -1.35 -35.78
CA ASP A 191 3.87 -0.22 -36.55
C ASP A 191 2.80 0.74 -37.10
N ALA A 192 1.57 0.25 -37.31
CA ALA A 192 0.46 1.07 -37.79
C ALA A 192 -0.39 1.64 -36.64
N LEU A 193 -0.15 1.24 -35.39
CA LEU A 193 -0.66 1.95 -34.22
C LEU A 193 -0.03 3.33 -34.09
N ASP A 194 1.26 3.48 -34.39
CA ASP A 194 1.94 4.79 -34.33
C ASP A 194 1.35 5.81 -35.31
N ASP A 195 0.87 5.35 -36.48
CA ASP A 195 0.22 6.22 -37.49
C ASP A 195 -1.23 6.58 -37.13
N ILE A 196 -1.91 5.76 -36.31
CA ILE A 196 -3.35 5.90 -36.03
C ILE A 196 -3.60 6.51 -34.65
N CYS A 197 -2.73 6.22 -33.69
CA CYS A 197 -2.83 6.58 -32.29
C CYS A 197 -1.75 7.59 -31.91
N ASP A 198 -1.74 8.75 -32.57
CA ASP A 198 -0.94 9.89 -32.10
C ASP A 198 -1.31 10.16 -30.63
N LEU A 199 -0.29 10.11 -29.76
CA LEU A 199 -0.45 10.31 -28.32
C LEU A 199 -1.13 11.65 -28.02
N GLN A 200 -0.93 12.68 -28.85
CA GLN A 200 -1.59 13.98 -28.71
C GLN A 200 -3.08 13.94 -29.03
N ARG A 201 -3.53 13.00 -29.87
CA ARG A 201 -4.94 12.81 -30.20
C ARG A 201 -5.71 12.10 -29.11
N ILE A 202 -5.07 11.09 -28.50
CA ILE A 202 -5.69 10.27 -27.45
C ILE A 202 -5.58 10.96 -26.09
N PHE A 203 -4.46 11.62 -25.82
CA PHE A 203 -4.17 12.31 -24.56
C PHE A 203 -3.82 13.78 -24.78
N PRO A 204 -4.72 14.61 -25.35
CA PRO A 204 -4.49 16.04 -25.49
C PRO A 204 -4.43 16.73 -24.13
N PRO A 205 -3.80 17.92 -24.03
CA PRO A 205 -3.91 18.76 -22.85
C PRO A 205 -5.36 19.11 -22.54
N LEU A 206 -5.75 19.06 -21.26
CA LEU A 206 -7.13 19.24 -20.81
C LEU A 206 -7.70 20.60 -21.25
N LYS A 207 -6.87 21.65 -21.21
CA LYS A 207 -7.23 22.99 -21.70
C LYS A 207 -7.72 23.00 -23.15
N GLU A 208 -7.15 22.15 -23.99
CA GLU A 208 -7.44 22.10 -25.42
C GLU A 208 -8.63 21.17 -25.72
N ALA A 209 -8.90 20.21 -24.84
CA ALA A 209 -9.88 19.15 -25.04
C ALA A 209 -11.09 19.20 -24.10
N SER A 210 -11.29 20.27 -23.31
CA SER A 210 -12.36 20.31 -22.28
C SER A 210 -13.76 19.98 -22.84
N GLU A 211 -14.13 20.56 -23.98
CA GLU A 211 -15.42 20.25 -24.61
C GLU A 211 -15.52 18.81 -25.15
N ALA A 212 -14.41 18.25 -25.63
CA ALA A 212 -14.34 16.89 -26.13
C ALA A 212 -14.44 15.89 -24.97
N VAL A 213 -13.78 16.20 -23.85
CA VAL A 213 -13.83 15.45 -22.59
C VAL A 213 -15.27 15.41 -22.06
N ASP A 214 -15.95 16.55 -21.94
CA ASP A 214 -17.36 16.59 -21.48
C ASP A 214 -18.28 15.74 -22.36
N ARG A 215 -18.05 15.76 -23.69
CA ARG A 215 -18.81 14.94 -24.64
C ARG A 215 -18.48 13.45 -24.50
N ALA A 216 -17.21 13.10 -24.31
CA ALA A 216 -16.78 11.72 -24.07
C ALA A 216 -17.39 11.16 -22.78
N LEU A 217 -17.38 11.93 -21.68
CA LEU A 217 -17.99 11.55 -20.41
C LEU A 217 -19.50 11.33 -20.54
N LYS A 218 -20.20 12.21 -21.25
CA LYS A 218 -21.62 12.01 -21.58
C LYS A 218 -21.85 10.75 -22.43
N ALA A 219 -20.98 10.47 -23.40
CA ALA A 219 -21.07 9.27 -24.21
C ALA A 219 -20.83 7.99 -23.39
N ILE A 220 -19.88 8.02 -22.45
CA ILE A 220 -19.58 6.93 -21.51
C ILE A 220 -20.80 6.65 -20.61
N GLY A 221 -21.40 7.69 -20.01
CA GLY A 221 -22.62 7.51 -19.20
C GLY A 221 -23.78 6.91 -19.99
N ASN A 222 -23.84 7.18 -21.30
CA ASN A 222 -24.88 6.67 -22.22
C ASN A 222 -24.48 5.43 -23.01
N PHE A 223 -23.35 4.79 -22.70
CA PHE A 223 -22.77 3.69 -23.50
C PHE A 223 -23.72 2.48 -23.63
N HIS A 224 -24.78 2.43 -22.81
CA HIS A 224 -25.77 1.35 -22.75
C HIS A 224 -27.02 1.47 -23.64
N SER A 225 -27.03 2.33 -24.65
CA SER A 225 -28.28 2.65 -25.37
C SER A 225 -28.43 2.09 -26.79
N VAL A 226 -27.41 1.49 -27.42
CA VAL A 226 -27.49 1.15 -28.87
C VAL A 226 -27.67 -0.35 -29.15
N GLY A 227 -27.58 -1.23 -28.15
CA GLY A 227 -27.89 -2.66 -28.28
C GLY A 227 -29.39 -3.02 -28.33
N GLY A 228 -30.25 -2.03 -28.58
CA GLY A 228 -31.70 -2.17 -28.57
C GLY A 228 -32.24 -3.02 -29.72
N GLY A 229 -32.54 -4.29 -29.43
CA GLY A 229 -33.63 -5.01 -30.08
C GLY A 229 -33.24 -5.93 -31.23
N GLY A 230 -32.50 -7.00 -30.94
CA GLY A 230 -32.27 -8.02 -31.96
C GLY A 230 -31.52 -9.25 -31.49
N SER A 231 -32.22 -10.14 -30.78
CA SER A 231 -31.92 -11.58 -30.73
C SER A 231 -30.56 -12.01 -30.16
N GLY A 232 -30.59 -12.41 -28.89
CA GLY A 232 -29.64 -13.39 -28.34
C GLY A 232 -28.56 -12.75 -27.47
N VAL A 233 -28.92 -12.35 -26.26
CA VAL A 233 -27.94 -12.15 -25.19
C VAL A 233 -27.24 -13.49 -24.98
N LEU A 234 -26.04 -13.64 -25.54
CA LEU A 234 -25.12 -14.72 -25.23
C LEU A 234 -24.70 -14.53 -23.76
N HIS A 235 -25.54 -14.97 -22.83
CA HIS A 235 -25.31 -15.04 -21.38
C HIS A 235 -24.18 -16.02 -21.00
N GLY A 236 -23.11 -16.12 -21.79
CA GLY A 236 -22.10 -17.16 -21.63
C GLY A 236 -20.68 -16.80 -22.05
N VAL A 237 -20.43 -15.55 -22.46
CA VAL A 237 -19.08 -15.09 -22.82
C VAL A 237 -18.80 -13.79 -22.09
N HIS A 238 -18.33 -13.91 -20.86
CA HIS A 238 -17.89 -12.78 -20.05
C HIS A 238 -16.40 -12.98 -19.81
N GLY A 239 -15.57 -12.28 -20.59
CA GLY A 239 -14.16 -12.14 -20.29
C GLY A 239 -13.84 -10.71 -19.93
N ASN A 240 -12.87 -10.55 -19.04
CA ASN A 240 -12.47 -9.22 -18.61
C ASN A 240 -11.33 -8.70 -19.49
N GLY A 241 -11.61 -7.65 -20.26
CA GLY A 241 -10.66 -7.03 -21.17
C GLY A 241 -9.66 -6.06 -20.52
N ALA A 242 -9.69 -5.89 -19.19
CA ALA A 242 -8.88 -4.88 -18.51
C ALA A 242 -7.38 -5.06 -18.74
N GLY A 243 -6.87 -6.29 -18.71
CA GLY A 243 -5.45 -6.57 -19.00
C GLY A 243 -5.04 -6.10 -20.38
N ALA A 244 -5.84 -6.40 -21.41
CA ALA A 244 -5.58 -5.96 -22.78
C ALA A 244 -5.66 -4.43 -22.93
N ALA A 245 -6.60 -3.78 -22.25
CA ALA A 245 -6.72 -2.32 -22.25
C ALA A 245 -5.52 -1.63 -21.58
N VAL A 246 -5.06 -2.15 -20.44
CA VAL A 246 -3.87 -1.66 -19.74
C VAL A 246 -2.61 -1.89 -20.59
N ASP A 247 -2.47 -3.07 -21.19
CA ASP A 247 -1.34 -3.41 -22.06
C ASP A 247 -1.29 -2.53 -23.32
N PHE A 248 -2.45 -2.25 -23.91
CA PHE A 248 -2.59 -1.30 -25.02
C PHE A 248 -2.05 0.08 -24.62
N VAL A 249 -2.50 0.64 -23.50
CA VAL A 249 -2.05 1.96 -23.04
C VAL A 249 -0.56 1.93 -22.69
N ALA A 250 -0.07 0.91 -21.98
CA ALA A 250 1.35 0.78 -21.67
C ALA A 250 2.20 0.73 -22.95
N SER A 251 1.74 0.01 -23.98
CA SER A 251 2.43 -0.08 -25.28
C SER A 251 2.42 1.24 -26.04
N LEU A 252 1.29 1.96 -26.03
CA LEU A 252 1.17 3.29 -26.62
C LEU A 252 2.08 4.32 -25.94
N LEU A 253 2.15 4.25 -24.61
CA LEU A 253 3.06 5.05 -23.79
C LEU A 253 4.53 4.69 -24.08
N GLN A 254 4.84 3.41 -24.30
CA GLN A 254 6.17 2.94 -24.66
C GLN A 254 6.60 3.42 -26.05
N SER A 255 5.74 3.33 -27.07
CA SER A 255 6.08 3.71 -28.45
C SER A 255 6.32 5.22 -28.59
N SER A 256 5.69 6.03 -27.74
CA SER A 256 5.87 7.48 -27.70
C SER A 256 7.21 7.99 -27.16
N GLY A 257 8.16 7.08 -26.86
CA GLY A 257 9.52 7.40 -26.42
C GLY A 257 9.77 7.31 -24.92
N ALA A 258 8.84 6.75 -24.14
CA ALA A 258 9.00 6.64 -22.70
C ALA A 258 9.75 5.37 -22.29
N HIS A 259 11.08 5.42 -22.31
CA HIS A 259 11.91 4.40 -21.68
C HIS A 259 12.81 4.98 -20.59
N PRO A 260 12.34 5.07 -19.32
CA PRO A 260 13.19 5.44 -18.19
C PRO A 260 14.30 4.42 -17.83
N GLY A 261 14.22 3.16 -18.26
CA GLY A 261 15.07 2.08 -17.71
C GLY A 261 15.98 1.28 -18.66
N THR A 262 15.51 0.88 -19.85
CA THR A 262 16.18 -0.22 -20.59
C THR A 262 17.38 0.20 -21.45
N ASN A 263 17.46 1.46 -21.89
CA ASN A 263 18.64 1.96 -22.64
C ASN A 263 19.79 2.43 -21.72
N MET A 264 19.62 2.43 -20.39
CA MET A 264 20.66 2.84 -19.43
C MET A 264 21.87 1.89 -19.32
N HIS A 265 21.77 0.67 -19.86
CA HIS A 265 22.84 -0.34 -19.82
C HIS A 265 23.52 -0.62 -21.17
N ARG A 266 22.98 -0.11 -22.29
CA ARG A 266 23.49 -0.39 -23.65
C ARG A 266 24.11 0.80 -24.38
N ALA A 267 24.06 2.01 -23.83
CA ALA A 267 24.77 3.15 -24.40
C ALA A 267 26.28 3.02 -24.13
N GLY A 268 27.01 2.51 -25.12
CA GLY A 268 28.45 2.74 -25.23
C GLY A 268 28.75 4.22 -25.50
N GLU A 269 29.99 4.62 -25.27
CA GLU A 269 30.53 6.00 -25.21
C GLU A 269 30.24 6.93 -26.42
N ASP A 270 29.49 6.51 -27.44
CA ASP A 270 29.31 7.24 -28.71
C ASP A 270 27.90 7.82 -28.96
N ALA A 271 26.96 7.75 -28.01
CA ALA A 271 25.60 8.31 -28.17
C ALA A 271 25.50 9.75 -27.64
N ASN A 272 26.06 10.72 -28.37
CA ASN A 272 25.98 12.15 -28.01
C ASN A 272 24.64 12.81 -28.45
N ASP A 273 24.12 13.65 -27.56
CA ASP A 273 23.20 14.79 -27.73
C ASP A 273 21.69 14.62 -27.99
N ASP A 274 21.16 13.50 -28.51
CA ASP A 274 19.73 13.42 -28.92
C ASP A 274 18.74 12.82 -27.88
N TYR A 275 19.20 12.35 -26.71
CA TYR A 275 18.32 11.63 -25.76
C TYR A 275 17.45 12.51 -24.84
N ALA A 276 17.80 13.79 -24.62
CA ALA A 276 17.07 14.63 -23.66
C ALA A 276 15.76 15.22 -24.18
N SER A 277 15.47 15.11 -25.48
CA SER A 277 14.19 15.54 -26.07
C SER A 277 13.15 14.43 -26.17
N ALA A 278 13.44 13.21 -25.67
CA ALA A 278 12.63 12.03 -26.01
C ALA A 278 11.41 11.78 -25.10
N PHE A 279 11.31 12.40 -23.92
CA PHE A 279 10.15 12.17 -23.04
C PHE A 279 9.07 13.23 -23.27
N ASN A 280 7.97 12.83 -23.92
CA ASN A 280 6.82 13.70 -24.19
C ASN A 280 5.87 13.89 -22.98
N TYR A 281 6.12 13.24 -21.84
CA TYR A 281 5.25 13.28 -20.65
C TYR A 281 5.99 12.88 -19.36
N LEU A 282 5.38 13.20 -18.21
CA LEU A 282 5.93 13.00 -16.85
C LEU A 282 5.92 11.55 -16.37
N GLY A 283 4.79 10.90 -16.64
CA GLY A 283 4.35 9.61 -16.15
C GLY A 283 2.82 9.56 -16.30
N ALA A 284 2.23 8.38 -16.08
CA ALA A 284 0.79 8.18 -16.22
C ALA A 284 0.17 7.63 -14.94
N LYS A 285 -1.03 8.08 -14.62
CA LYS A 285 -1.89 7.51 -13.58
C LYS A 285 -3.11 6.92 -14.26
N CYS A 286 -3.26 5.60 -14.16
CA CYS A 286 -4.33 4.86 -14.82
C CYS A 286 -5.37 4.43 -13.80
N PHE A 287 -6.62 4.88 -13.93
CA PHE A 287 -7.76 4.42 -13.16
C PHE A 287 -8.55 3.41 -14.00
N THR A 288 -8.61 2.16 -13.53
CA THR A 288 -9.25 1.06 -14.24
C THR A 288 -10.52 0.64 -13.49
N PHE A 289 -11.68 1.00 -14.03
CA PHE A 289 -12.99 0.63 -13.50
C PHE A 289 -13.43 -0.71 -14.09
N VAL A 290 -13.69 -1.69 -13.22
CA VAL A 290 -13.97 -3.07 -13.60
C VAL A 290 -15.25 -3.55 -12.92
N GLY A 291 -16.14 -4.20 -13.66
CA GLY A 291 -17.38 -4.78 -13.12
C GLY A 291 -17.21 -6.23 -12.65
N SER A 292 -18.05 -6.66 -11.70
CA SER A 292 -18.11 -8.06 -11.23
C SER A 292 -18.82 -9.03 -12.16
N VAL A 293 -19.34 -8.57 -13.31
CA VAL A 293 -20.16 -9.39 -14.20
C VAL A 293 -19.30 -10.40 -14.94
N GLY A 294 -19.16 -11.58 -14.33
CA GLY A 294 -18.72 -12.81 -15.00
C GLY A 294 -17.23 -12.90 -15.26
N VAL A 295 -16.40 -13.00 -14.22
CA VAL A 295 -15.09 -13.66 -14.36
C VAL A 295 -15.33 -15.19 -14.47
N GLU A 296 -16.12 -15.63 -15.44
CA GLU A 296 -16.06 -17.02 -15.89
C GLU A 296 -14.93 -17.08 -16.92
N CYS A 297 -13.74 -17.47 -16.49
CA CYS A 297 -12.62 -17.76 -17.40
C CYS A 297 -12.94 -19.01 -18.25
N LYS A 298 -13.87 -18.90 -19.21
CA LYS A 298 -14.10 -19.88 -20.26
C LYS A 298 -13.48 -19.35 -21.55
N GLY A 299 -12.16 -19.51 -21.68
CA GLY A 299 -11.43 -19.22 -22.91
C GLY A 299 -10.23 -18.30 -22.74
N ASP A 300 -9.43 -18.28 -23.80
CA ASP A 300 -8.16 -17.58 -23.91
C ASP A 300 -8.42 -16.08 -24.11
N ILE A 301 -8.63 -15.29 -23.05
CA ILE A 301 -8.76 -13.83 -23.17
C ILE A 301 -7.57 -13.14 -22.53
N GLY A 302 -6.78 -12.45 -23.38
CA GLY A 302 -5.55 -11.79 -23.00
C GLY A 302 -4.42 -12.80 -22.79
N GLY A 303 -3.16 -12.35 -22.87
CA GLY A 303 -1.96 -13.21 -22.75
C GLY A 303 -1.82 -14.02 -21.44
N GLY A 304 -2.84 -14.05 -20.58
CA GLY A 304 -2.97 -14.90 -19.41
C GLY A 304 -4.06 -16.00 -19.48
N GLY A 305 -4.78 -16.14 -20.61
CA GLY A 305 -5.74 -17.22 -20.83
C GLY A 305 -5.16 -18.31 -21.74
N GLN A 306 -4.98 -19.53 -21.23
CA GLN A 306 -4.66 -20.71 -22.04
C GLN A 306 -5.71 -21.83 -21.98
N SER A 307 -5.81 -22.50 -23.13
CA SER A 307 -6.91 -23.34 -23.56
C SER A 307 -7.14 -24.55 -22.66
N GLY A 308 -8.23 -24.54 -21.91
CA GLY A 308 -8.66 -25.68 -21.13
C GLY A 308 -10.14 -25.57 -20.77
N ARG A 309 -10.95 -26.54 -21.23
CA ARG A 309 -12.34 -26.72 -20.79
C ARG A 309 -12.34 -27.08 -19.30
N ALA A 310 -12.34 -26.07 -18.43
CA ALA A 310 -12.67 -26.22 -17.03
C ALA A 310 -14.09 -25.70 -16.82
N SER A 311 -15.08 -26.57 -16.99
CA SER A 311 -16.36 -26.34 -16.33
C SER A 311 -16.10 -26.41 -14.83
N ILE A 312 -16.16 -25.29 -14.12
CA ILE A 312 -16.40 -25.33 -12.68
C ILE A 312 -17.76 -26.02 -12.54
N PRO A 313 -17.85 -27.24 -11.95
CA PRO A 313 -19.15 -27.85 -11.76
C PRO A 313 -19.90 -26.95 -10.78
N GLU A 314 -21.01 -26.36 -11.24
CA GLU A 314 -22.06 -25.81 -10.40
C GLU A 314 -22.60 -26.95 -9.51
N ARG A 315 -21.88 -27.30 -8.45
CA ARG A 315 -22.52 -27.90 -7.29
C ARG A 315 -23.18 -26.76 -6.56
N ARG A 316 -24.47 -26.58 -6.83
CA ARG A 316 -25.39 -25.94 -5.90
C ARG A 316 -25.04 -26.44 -4.50
N PHE A 317 -24.55 -25.54 -3.64
CA PHE A 317 -24.72 -25.71 -2.22
C PHE A 317 -26.22 -25.52 -1.95
N ASP A 318 -27.00 -26.59 -2.16
CA ASP A 318 -28.36 -26.67 -1.64
C ASP A 318 -28.27 -26.70 -0.12
N LEU A 319 -28.20 -25.52 0.51
CA LEU A 319 -28.57 -25.30 1.90
C LEU A 319 -30.11 -25.36 1.99
N GLN A 320 -30.68 -26.51 1.65
CA GLN A 320 -32.00 -26.88 2.14
C GLN A 320 -31.83 -27.97 3.19
N SER A 321 -32.19 -27.57 4.41
CA SER A 321 -32.50 -28.39 5.58
C SER A 321 -32.64 -29.90 5.28
N SER A 322 -31.57 -30.65 5.44
CA SER A 322 -31.70 -32.05 5.82
C SER A 322 -30.60 -32.41 6.81
N THR A 323 -31.07 -32.70 8.02
CA THR A 323 -30.33 -33.31 9.11
C THR A 323 -29.75 -34.65 8.65
N MET A 324 -28.51 -34.68 8.15
CA MET A 324 -27.65 -35.85 8.24
C MET A 324 -26.17 -35.45 8.33
N SER A 325 -25.63 -35.68 9.53
CA SER A 325 -24.23 -35.63 9.91
C SER A 325 -23.41 -36.61 9.08
N THR A 326 -22.78 -36.15 8.01
CA THR A 326 -21.52 -36.69 7.52
C THR A 326 -20.42 -35.72 7.90
N LYS A 327 -19.64 -36.08 8.93
CA LYS A 327 -18.39 -35.41 9.31
C LYS A 327 -17.42 -35.50 8.13
N MET A 328 -17.39 -34.49 7.27
CA MET A 328 -16.14 -34.16 6.59
C MET A 328 -15.18 -33.67 7.67
N SER A 329 -13.96 -34.20 7.68
CA SER A 329 -12.94 -33.78 8.64
C SER A 329 -12.65 -32.30 8.42
N SER A 330 -12.66 -31.52 9.49
CA SER A 330 -12.29 -30.09 9.52
C SER A 330 -10.93 -29.77 8.87
N ASP A 331 -10.10 -30.79 8.63
CA ASP A 331 -8.80 -30.64 7.97
C ASP A 331 -8.88 -30.40 6.44
N GLU A 332 -9.99 -30.71 5.76
CA GLU A 332 -10.12 -30.47 4.30
C GLU A 332 -10.84 -29.15 3.94
N GLU A 333 -11.67 -28.59 4.83
CA GLU A 333 -12.40 -27.33 4.56
C GLU A 333 -11.53 -26.07 4.69
N ASP A 334 -10.50 -26.09 5.54
CA ASP A 334 -9.69 -24.91 5.86
C ASP A 334 -8.52 -24.64 4.91
N ILE A 335 -8.38 -25.45 3.86
CA ILE A 335 -7.39 -25.18 2.81
C ILE A 335 -7.85 -24.01 1.94
N GLY A 336 -9.03 -23.38 2.13
CA GLY A 336 -9.77 -22.42 1.28
C GLY A 336 -9.09 -21.39 0.37
N ILE A 337 -7.77 -21.18 0.42
CA ILE A 337 -7.00 -20.52 -0.65
C ILE A 337 -6.51 -21.55 -1.70
N ASN A 338 -6.31 -22.82 -1.35
CA ASN A 338 -5.55 -23.82 -2.12
C ASN A 338 -6.31 -25.05 -2.70
N PRO A 339 -7.55 -25.48 -2.35
CA PRO A 339 -8.05 -26.77 -2.83
C PRO A 339 -8.79 -26.65 -4.18
N THR A 340 -9.44 -25.52 -4.46
CA THR A 340 -9.98 -25.18 -5.80
C THR A 340 -8.87 -24.79 -6.77
N LEU A 341 -7.75 -24.28 -6.25
CA LEU A 341 -6.53 -23.99 -6.99
C LEU A 341 -5.73 -25.26 -7.33
N ALA A 342 -5.94 -26.42 -6.71
CA ALA A 342 -5.13 -27.61 -7.02
C ALA A 342 -5.51 -28.28 -8.36
N SER A 343 -6.76 -28.19 -8.80
CA SER A 343 -7.22 -28.79 -10.08
C SER A 343 -7.14 -27.82 -11.27
N ASN A 344 -7.33 -26.51 -11.05
CA ASN A 344 -7.25 -25.45 -12.06
C ASN A 344 -6.05 -24.50 -11.88
N GLY A 345 -5.11 -24.82 -10.98
CA GLY A 345 -4.06 -23.88 -10.54
C GLY A 345 -3.09 -23.42 -11.59
N GLY A 346 -2.96 -24.17 -12.70
CA GLY A 346 -2.16 -23.71 -13.84
C GLY A 346 -2.69 -22.39 -14.40
N GLN A 347 -4.01 -22.31 -14.64
CA GLN A 347 -4.63 -21.15 -15.29
C GLN A 347 -4.59 -19.89 -14.41
N LEU A 348 -4.94 -20.00 -13.12
CA LEU A 348 -4.87 -18.83 -12.24
C LEU A 348 -3.43 -18.36 -12.05
N ARG A 349 -2.45 -19.26 -11.92
CA ARG A 349 -1.03 -18.89 -11.84
C ARG A 349 -0.53 -18.18 -13.09
N GLU A 350 -0.97 -18.64 -14.27
CA GLU A 350 -0.63 -17.99 -15.53
C GLU A 350 -1.25 -16.60 -15.65
N ALA A 351 -2.52 -16.46 -15.28
CA ALA A 351 -3.20 -15.16 -15.28
C ALA A 351 -2.53 -14.18 -14.30
N LEU A 352 -2.19 -14.63 -13.09
CA LEU A 352 -1.47 -13.81 -12.12
C LEU A 352 -0.05 -13.45 -12.58
N ARG A 353 0.65 -14.37 -13.27
CA ARG A 353 1.95 -14.08 -13.89
C ARG A 353 1.80 -13.01 -14.97
N TYR A 354 0.79 -13.12 -15.83
CA TYR A 354 0.49 -12.12 -16.85
C TYR A 354 0.27 -10.73 -16.22
N TYR A 355 -0.56 -10.62 -15.18
CA TYR A 355 -0.80 -9.34 -14.51
C TYR A 355 0.44 -8.80 -13.77
N ASN A 356 1.27 -9.69 -13.22
CA ASN A 356 2.54 -9.32 -12.61
C ASN A 356 3.53 -8.76 -13.65
N GLU A 357 3.67 -9.41 -14.80
CA GLU A 357 4.50 -8.92 -15.91
C GLU A 357 3.95 -7.62 -16.51
N LEU A 358 2.63 -7.52 -16.69
CA LEU A 358 1.98 -6.32 -17.15
C LEU A 358 2.21 -5.15 -16.20
N GLY A 359 2.14 -5.37 -14.88
CA GLY A 359 2.45 -4.32 -13.91
C GLY A 359 3.92 -3.90 -13.93
N ARG A 360 4.86 -4.82 -14.18
CA ARG A 360 6.27 -4.46 -14.43
C ARG A 360 6.40 -3.59 -15.68
N LYS A 361 5.75 -3.96 -16.79
CA LYS A 361 5.70 -3.16 -18.03
C LYS A 361 5.11 -1.77 -17.80
N CYS A 362 4.05 -1.64 -17.02
CA CYS A 362 3.47 -0.35 -16.64
C CYS A 362 4.49 0.50 -15.88
N CYS A 363 5.20 -0.11 -14.94
CA CYS A 363 6.24 0.56 -14.16
C CYS A 363 7.40 1.06 -15.04
N GLU A 364 7.81 0.27 -16.03
CA GLU A 364 8.83 0.64 -17.02
C GLU A 364 8.44 1.86 -17.86
N VAL A 365 7.16 2.17 -18.04
CA VAL A 365 6.67 3.37 -18.73
C VAL A 365 6.21 4.47 -17.76
N ALA A 366 6.64 4.41 -16.49
CA ALA A 366 6.25 5.34 -15.44
C ALA A 366 4.72 5.46 -15.26
N MET A 367 4.00 4.36 -15.45
CA MET A 367 2.55 4.26 -15.27
C MET A 367 2.19 3.47 -14.02
N GLY A 368 1.44 4.09 -13.11
CA GLY A 368 0.82 3.40 -11.97
C GLY A 368 -0.64 3.09 -12.26
N VAL A 369 -1.06 1.85 -11.97
CA VAL A 369 -2.40 1.35 -12.27
C VAL A 369 -3.20 1.14 -10.99
N ASP A 370 -4.29 1.89 -10.90
CA ASP A 370 -5.23 1.89 -9.81
C ASP A 370 -6.51 1.15 -10.23
N ILE A 371 -6.83 0.05 -9.54
CA ILE A 371 -7.98 -0.80 -9.87
C ILE A 371 -9.18 -0.39 -9.00
N CYS A 372 -10.31 -0.08 -9.65
CA CYS A 372 -11.58 0.28 -9.04
C CYS A 372 -12.62 -0.80 -9.36
N GLY A 373 -12.87 -1.72 -8.43
CA GLY A 373 -13.75 -2.87 -8.64
C GLY A 373 -15.18 -2.61 -8.17
N VAL A 374 -16.14 -2.50 -9.08
CA VAL A 374 -17.55 -2.36 -8.71
C VAL A 374 -18.14 -3.77 -8.53
N LEU A 375 -18.30 -4.20 -7.28
CA LEU A 375 -18.83 -5.52 -6.95
C LEU A 375 -20.32 -5.47 -6.62
N ASP A 376 -21.13 -6.22 -7.37
CA ASP A 376 -22.54 -6.41 -7.02
C ASP A 376 -22.65 -7.35 -5.81
N SER A 377 -23.15 -6.86 -4.67
CA SER A 377 -23.37 -7.69 -3.48
C SER A 377 -24.34 -8.86 -3.70
N SER A 378 -25.24 -8.77 -4.68
CA SER A 378 -26.10 -9.90 -5.04
C SER A 378 -25.32 -11.06 -5.66
N ALA A 379 -24.18 -10.79 -6.30
CA ALA A 379 -23.29 -11.80 -6.87
C ALA A 379 -22.47 -12.54 -5.79
N MET A 380 -22.24 -11.91 -4.62
CA MET A 380 -21.48 -12.50 -3.52
C MET A 380 -22.17 -13.73 -2.89
N GLY A 381 -23.48 -13.91 -3.10
CA GLY A 381 -24.27 -14.98 -2.47
C GLY A 381 -24.08 -16.39 -3.06
N GLY A 382 -23.41 -16.55 -4.21
CA GLY A 382 -23.37 -17.86 -4.91
C GLY A 382 -22.04 -18.25 -5.56
N GLY A 383 -21.11 -17.32 -5.76
CA GLY A 383 -19.79 -17.60 -6.32
C GLY A 383 -18.96 -16.34 -6.22
N GLY A 384 -18.00 -16.32 -5.30
CA GLY A 384 -17.15 -15.14 -5.08
C GLY A 384 -16.44 -14.73 -6.36
N GLY A 385 -16.44 -13.43 -6.66
CA GLY A 385 -15.57 -12.86 -7.70
C GLY A 385 -14.10 -13.18 -7.41
N ILE A 386 -13.28 -13.19 -8.47
CA ILE A 386 -11.81 -13.35 -8.43
C ILE A 386 -11.14 -12.04 -8.90
N LEU A 387 -11.84 -10.90 -8.84
CA LEU A 387 -11.34 -9.62 -9.34
C LEU A 387 -10.14 -9.13 -8.53
N ALA A 388 -10.29 -8.97 -7.22
CA ALA A 388 -9.24 -8.38 -6.40
C ALA A 388 -7.98 -9.24 -6.37
N SER A 389 -8.17 -10.56 -6.25
CA SER A 389 -7.08 -11.53 -6.28
C SER A 389 -6.35 -11.57 -7.63
N LEU A 390 -7.06 -11.42 -8.75
CA LEU A 390 -6.47 -11.43 -10.09
C LEU A 390 -5.69 -10.15 -10.42
N TYR A 391 -6.21 -8.98 -10.04
CA TYR A 391 -5.61 -7.68 -10.36
C TYR A 391 -4.61 -7.16 -9.33
N ALA A 392 -4.54 -7.77 -8.14
CA ALA A 392 -3.57 -7.42 -7.11
C ALA A 392 -2.13 -7.31 -7.63
N PRO A 393 -1.61 -8.26 -8.43
CA PRO A 393 -0.23 -8.18 -8.92
C PRO A 393 0.00 -6.99 -9.85
N LEU A 394 -0.98 -6.64 -10.69
CA LEU A 394 -0.90 -5.48 -11.59
C LEU A 394 -0.76 -4.17 -10.80
N ASN A 395 -1.61 -3.98 -9.79
CA ASN A 395 -1.56 -2.81 -8.92
C ASN A 395 -0.23 -2.74 -8.14
N LEU A 396 0.16 -3.83 -7.48
CA LEU A 396 1.41 -3.90 -6.71
C LEU A 396 2.64 -3.66 -7.59
N ARG A 397 2.71 -4.22 -8.80
CA ARG A 397 3.90 -4.10 -9.66
C ARG A 397 4.01 -2.76 -10.37
N SER A 398 2.88 -2.14 -10.71
CA SER A 398 2.87 -0.83 -11.38
C SER A 398 3.19 0.34 -10.44
N GLY A 399 3.18 0.15 -9.12
CA GLY A 399 3.16 1.27 -8.17
C GLY A 399 1.76 1.92 -8.14
N GLY A 400 0.70 1.12 -8.21
CA GLY A 400 -0.63 1.60 -7.89
C GLY A 400 -0.71 2.05 -6.43
N CYS A 401 -1.52 3.08 -6.16
CA CYS A 401 -1.73 3.62 -4.81
C CYS A 401 -3.13 3.26 -4.27
N THR A 402 -4.01 2.67 -5.09
CA THR A 402 -5.34 2.23 -4.64
C THR A 402 -5.34 0.82 -4.06
N SER A 403 -6.03 0.67 -2.92
CA SER A 403 -6.80 -0.53 -2.63
C SER A 403 -7.95 -0.68 -3.65
N VAL A 404 -8.29 -1.91 -4.03
CA VAL A 404 -9.50 -2.18 -4.80
C VAL A 404 -10.69 -1.51 -4.09
N ILE A 405 -11.26 -0.49 -4.71
CA ILE A 405 -12.40 0.24 -4.14
C ILE A 405 -13.62 -0.65 -4.36
N ASP A 406 -14.10 -1.28 -3.29
CA ASP A 406 -15.28 -2.13 -3.33
C ASP A 406 -16.55 -1.28 -3.13
N VAL A 407 -17.49 -1.36 -4.06
CA VAL A 407 -18.78 -0.66 -4.05
C VAL A 407 -19.88 -1.72 -3.94
N THR A 408 -20.14 -2.20 -2.72
CA THR A 408 -21.00 -3.37 -2.48
C THR A 408 -22.50 -3.07 -2.55
N SER A 409 -22.95 -1.82 -2.45
CA SER A 409 -24.39 -1.50 -2.41
C SER A 409 -24.78 -0.37 -3.37
N PHE A 410 -25.22 -0.76 -4.56
CA PHE A 410 -25.93 0.13 -5.47
C PHE A 410 -27.44 0.01 -5.20
N ASP A 411 -28.00 0.95 -4.43
CA ASP A 411 -29.45 0.96 -4.13
C ASP A 411 -30.31 1.56 -5.26
N GLY A 412 -29.68 2.01 -6.34
CA GLY A 412 -30.35 2.54 -7.53
C GLY A 412 -30.81 4.00 -7.41
N THR A 413 -30.57 4.68 -6.30
CA THR A 413 -31.00 6.07 -6.11
C THR A 413 -29.87 7.07 -6.37
N ILE A 414 -30.10 8.02 -7.28
CA ILE A 414 -29.19 9.14 -7.52
C ILE A 414 -29.54 10.26 -6.56
N SER A 415 -28.82 10.33 -5.45
CA SER A 415 -28.76 11.53 -4.63
C SER A 415 -27.64 12.45 -5.14
N PRO A 416 -27.79 13.78 -5.09
CA PRO A 416 -26.70 14.70 -5.44
C PRO A 416 -25.48 14.39 -4.56
N ILE A 417 -24.33 14.22 -5.22
CA ILE A 417 -23.07 13.82 -4.57
C ILE A 417 -22.54 15.01 -3.77
N ASP A 418 -22.72 14.96 -2.46
CA ASP A 418 -21.95 15.79 -1.54
C ASP A 418 -20.66 15.05 -1.17
N ILE A 419 -19.54 15.50 -1.77
CA ILE A 419 -18.21 14.89 -1.61
C ILE A 419 -17.76 14.95 -0.14
N GLU A 420 -18.20 15.95 0.62
CA GLU A 420 -17.78 16.13 2.01
C GLU A 420 -18.41 15.06 2.91
N THR A 421 -19.70 14.77 2.70
CA THR A 421 -20.49 13.82 3.51
C THR A 421 -20.57 12.40 2.93
N ALA A 422 -19.98 12.18 1.75
CA ALA A 422 -19.97 10.89 1.05
C ALA A 422 -19.50 9.70 1.91
N GLN A 423 -20.35 8.67 2.04
CA GLN A 423 -19.98 7.42 2.70
C GLN A 423 -19.24 6.46 1.74
N PRO A 424 -18.10 5.87 2.13
CA PRO A 424 -17.50 4.70 1.50
C PRO A 424 -18.49 3.58 1.20
N GLY A 425 -18.24 2.85 0.11
CA GLY A 425 -19.18 1.86 -0.42
C GLY A 425 -20.36 2.46 -1.19
N THR A 426 -20.54 3.79 -1.16
CA THR A 426 -21.47 4.51 -2.05
C THR A 426 -20.74 5.07 -3.28
N PRO A 427 -21.46 5.41 -4.37
CA PRO A 427 -20.86 6.09 -5.52
C PRO A 427 -20.13 7.38 -5.15
N ALA A 428 -20.68 8.17 -4.21
CA ALA A 428 -20.06 9.38 -3.70
C ALA A 428 -18.73 9.07 -2.99
N GLY A 429 -18.68 7.99 -2.20
CA GLY A 429 -17.47 7.51 -1.54
C GLY A 429 -16.40 7.09 -2.54
N MET A 430 -16.80 6.43 -3.63
CA MET A 430 -15.91 6.11 -4.76
C MET A 430 -15.34 7.39 -5.39
N VAL A 431 -16.16 8.43 -5.61
CA VAL A 431 -15.69 9.72 -6.14
C VAL A 431 -14.65 10.35 -5.23
N LYS A 432 -14.96 10.44 -3.93
CA LYS A 432 -14.02 10.95 -2.92
C LYS A 432 -12.71 10.16 -2.91
N ALA A 433 -12.79 8.83 -3.01
CA ALA A 433 -11.61 7.98 -3.07
C ALA A 433 -10.78 8.20 -4.35
N CYS A 434 -11.41 8.34 -5.52
CA CYS A 434 -10.72 8.67 -6.78
C CYS A 434 -10.06 10.05 -6.71
N ILE A 435 -10.79 11.10 -6.30
CA ILE A 435 -10.27 12.46 -6.14
C ILE A 435 -9.08 12.46 -5.19
N SER A 436 -9.18 11.77 -4.04
CA SER A 436 -8.13 11.72 -3.02
C SER A 436 -6.81 11.16 -3.53
N LYS A 437 -6.81 10.44 -4.66
CA LYS A 437 -5.64 9.77 -5.24
C LYS A 437 -5.11 10.48 -6.48
N THR A 438 -5.67 11.64 -6.81
CA THR A 438 -5.20 12.45 -7.92
C THR A 438 -3.91 13.19 -7.58
N PRO A 439 -3.01 13.42 -8.57
CA PRO A 439 -1.70 14.02 -8.34
C PRO A 439 -1.67 15.46 -7.83
N TRP A 440 -2.78 16.19 -7.93
CA TRP A 440 -2.94 17.55 -7.42
C TRP A 440 -3.73 17.59 -6.11
N TRP A 441 -4.44 16.51 -5.75
CA TRP A 441 -5.04 16.39 -4.44
C TRP A 441 -4.01 16.01 -3.39
N ARG A 442 -3.01 15.19 -3.74
CA ARG A 442 -1.92 14.76 -2.85
C ARG A 442 -0.57 14.78 -3.56
N PRO A 443 0.54 14.91 -2.81
CA PRO A 443 1.87 14.76 -3.38
C PRO A 443 2.02 13.38 -4.01
N THR A 444 2.11 13.34 -5.34
CA THR A 444 2.35 12.10 -6.09
C THR A 444 3.67 12.18 -6.84
N SER A 445 4.39 11.07 -6.79
CA SER A 445 5.61 10.79 -7.53
C SER A 445 5.30 9.93 -8.75
N PHE A 446 6.08 10.14 -9.81
CA PHE A 446 6.00 9.45 -11.09
C PHE A 446 7.38 8.96 -11.50
N GLY A 447 7.45 7.78 -12.11
CA GLY A 447 8.68 7.22 -12.68
C GLY A 447 9.81 7.19 -11.67
N GLY A 448 9.51 6.64 -10.49
CA GLY A 448 10.40 6.57 -9.35
C GLY A 448 11.40 5.42 -9.48
N GLY A 449 12.67 5.70 -9.25
CA GLY A 449 13.72 4.70 -9.04
C GLY A 449 14.14 4.73 -7.57
N LEU A 450 13.89 3.65 -6.84
CA LEU A 450 14.25 3.46 -5.45
C LEU A 450 15.47 2.53 -5.37
N ARG A 451 16.56 3.00 -4.76
CA ARG A 451 17.73 2.17 -4.46
C ARG A 451 17.96 2.08 -2.96
N VAL A 452 17.99 0.86 -2.44
CA VAL A 452 18.33 0.58 -1.04
C VAL A 452 19.79 0.14 -0.98
N ARG A 453 20.60 0.86 -0.21
CA ARG A 453 22.00 0.57 0.04
C ARG A 453 22.17 0.21 1.51
N THR A 454 22.83 -0.91 1.77
CA THR A 454 23.12 -1.38 3.13
C THR A 454 24.62 -1.46 3.32
N SER A 455 25.06 -1.38 4.58
CA SER A 455 26.41 -1.77 4.93
C SER A 455 26.67 -3.25 4.60
N PRO A 456 27.91 -3.66 4.30
CA PRO A 456 28.29 -5.05 4.03
C PRO A 456 27.82 -6.08 5.07
N THR A 457 27.43 -5.63 6.27
CA THR A 457 26.83 -6.47 7.31
C THR A 457 25.46 -7.04 6.93
N PHE A 458 24.70 -6.32 6.10
CA PHE A 458 23.32 -6.67 5.78
C PHE A 458 23.13 -6.86 4.29
N ASN A 459 22.35 -7.88 3.94
CA ASN A 459 21.73 -8.00 2.63
C ASN A 459 20.24 -7.73 2.75
N ILE A 460 19.62 -7.30 1.65
CA ILE A 460 18.17 -7.38 1.51
C ILE A 460 17.83 -8.86 1.36
N ALA A 461 17.01 -9.37 2.28
CA ALA A 461 16.54 -10.74 2.27
C ALA A 461 15.75 -10.96 0.98
N ARG A 462 16.19 -11.89 0.15
CA ARG A 462 15.42 -12.29 -1.02
C ARG A 462 14.64 -13.51 -0.62
N GLY A 463 13.32 -13.48 -0.84
CA GLY A 463 12.50 -14.70 -0.73
C GLY A 463 13.19 -15.86 -1.46
N GLY A 464 13.07 -17.07 -0.93
CA GLY A 464 13.88 -18.22 -1.37
C GLY A 464 13.91 -18.36 -2.90
N GLU A 465 15.10 -18.25 -3.49
CA GLU A 465 15.31 -18.42 -4.93
C GLU A 465 14.71 -19.77 -5.36
N GLY A 466 13.58 -19.72 -6.07
CA GLY A 466 12.86 -20.93 -6.52
C GLY A 466 11.42 -21.07 -6.01
N SER A 467 10.90 -20.19 -5.16
CA SER A 467 9.45 -20.16 -4.89
C SER A 467 8.70 -19.56 -6.08
N ALA A 468 8.39 -20.39 -7.09
CA ALA A 468 7.46 -20.04 -8.17
C ALA A 468 5.99 -19.95 -7.69
N GLY A 469 5.80 -19.53 -6.44
CA GLY A 469 4.54 -19.45 -5.72
C GLY A 469 3.91 -18.06 -5.79
N LEU A 470 2.77 -17.92 -5.11
CA LEU A 470 2.02 -16.66 -5.01
C LEU A 470 2.82 -15.55 -4.31
N GLU A 471 3.86 -15.90 -3.55
CA GLU A 471 4.76 -14.94 -2.89
C GLU A 471 5.39 -13.97 -3.89
N GLU A 472 5.89 -14.47 -5.02
CA GLU A 472 6.56 -13.65 -6.05
C GLU A 472 5.60 -12.65 -6.71
N MET A 473 4.29 -12.82 -6.53
CA MET A 473 3.28 -11.88 -7.02
C MET A 473 3.00 -10.78 -5.99
N TYR A 474 3.33 -11.02 -4.72
CA TYR A 474 3.17 -10.05 -3.63
C TYR A 474 4.46 -9.26 -3.35
N GLN A 475 5.62 -9.91 -3.32
CA GLN A 475 6.92 -9.29 -3.03
C GLN A 475 7.81 -9.19 -4.28
N SER A 476 8.56 -8.10 -4.46
CA SER A 476 9.52 -7.93 -5.56
C SER A 476 10.93 -7.87 -5.01
N GLY A 477 11.80 -8.83 -5.34
CA GLY A 477 13.21 -8.77 -4.93
C GLY A 477 13.43 -8.54 -3.43
N GLY A 478 12.61 -9.15 -2.56
CA GLY A 478 12.66 -8.96 -1.10
C GLY A 478 11.90 -7.76 -0.55
N LEU A 479 11.34 -6.91 -1.42
CA LEU A 479 10.54 -5.76 -1.04
C LEU A 479 9.04 -6.12 -1.04
N VAL A 480 8.34 -5.75 0.02
CA VAL A 480 6.88 -5.77 0.11
C VAL A 480 6.33 -4.36 -0.11
N GLY A 481 5.24 -4.25 -0.86
CA GLY A 481 4.67 -2.97 -1.26
C GLY A 481 4.66 -2.76 -2.78
N ALA A 482 4.17 -1.59 -3.21
CA ALA A 482 3.86 -1.33 -4.61
C ALA A 482 5.10 -0.89 -5.41
N ALA A 483 5.96 -1.85 -5.76
CA ALA A 483 7.13 -1.64 -6.62
C ALA A 483 7.51 -2.90 -7.42
N SER A 484 8.35 -2.69 -8.44
CA SER A 484 8.95 -3.76 -9.25
C SER A 484 10.46 -3.71 -9.15
N ALA A 485 11.09 -4.80 -8.74
CA ALA A 485 12.54 -4.93 -8.74
C ALA A 485 13.08 -4.91 -10.17
N ASP A 486 14.23 -4.26 -10.36
CA ASP A 486 14.99 -4.35 -11.59
C ASP A 486 15.55 -5.78 -11.73
N PRO A 487 15.39 -6.43 -12.90
CA PRO A 487 15.85 -7.80 -13.12
C PRO A 487 17.39 -7.93 -13.11
N ASP A 488 18.11 -6.85 -13.44
CA ASP A 488 19.56 -6.81 -13.57
C ASP A 488 20.25 -6.23 -12.32
N ASP A 489 19.58 -5.36 -11.57
CA ASP A 489 20.06 -4.77 -10.31
C ASP A 489 19.10 -5.05 -9.13
N PRO A 490 19.45 -5.99 -8.25
CA PRO A 490 18.57 -6.40 -7.16
C PRO A 490 18.47 -5.38 -6.01
N THR A 491 19.18 -4.26 -6.10
CA THR A 491 19.07 -3.15 -5.14
C THR A 491 18.21 -2.01 -5.67
N LEU A 492 17.80 -2.06 -6.93
CA LEU A 492 17.02 -1.06 -7.63
C LEU A 492 15.58 -1.54 -7.82
N TYR A 493 14.63 -0.66 -7.52
CA TYR A 493 13.21 -0.89 -7.70
C TYR A 493 12.61 0.28 -8.47
N TYR A 494 11.71 -0.02 -9.40
CA TYR A 494 10.92 0.95 -10.11
C TYR A 494 9.54 1.07 -9.50
N ILE A 495 9.02 2.29 -9.53
CA ILE A 495 7.72 2.68 -9.01
C ILE A 495 7.05 3.57 -10.05
N GLY A 496 5.97 3.11 -10.70
CA GLY A 496 5.28 3.87 -11.74
C GLY A 496 4.67 5.14 -11.17
N THR A 497 3.85 4.99 -10.12
CA THR A 497 3.39 6.11 -9.28
C THR A 497 3.52 5.80 -7.80
N CYS A 498 3.56 6.81 -6.93
CA CYS A 498 3.52 6.61 -5.49
C CYS A 498 3.07 7.90 -4.80
N ASP A 499 2.11 7.81 -3.89
CA ASP A 499 1.65 8.94 -3.09
C ASP A 499 2.38 8.97 -1.73
N ASP A 500 2.04 9.93 -0.88
CA ASP A 500 2.63 10.09 0.46
C ASP A 500 2.14 9.03 1.48
N ASN A 501 1.28 8.09 1.10
CA ASN A 501 0.82 6.98 1.96
C ASN A 501 1.37 5.62 1.58
N ALA A 502 1.84 5.45 0.35
CA ALA A 502 2.48 4.23 -0.08
C ALA A 502 3.62 3.84 0.88
N THR A 503 3.54 2.60 1.37
CA THR A 503 4.49 2.02 2.32
C THR A 503 5.23 0.89 1.63
N LEU A 504 6.54 0.88 1.81
CA LEU A 504 7.43 -0.15 1.29
C LEU A 504 8.18 -0.75 2.47
N GLY A 505 8.22 -2.08 2.53
CA GLY A 505 8.98 -2.83 3.51
C GLY A 505 10.08 -3.64 2.83
N PHE A 506 11.20 -3.81 3.50
CA PHE A 506 12.26 -4.72 3.09
C PHE A 506 12.75 -5.45 4.32
N ASP A 507 13.03 -6.73 4.15
CA ASP A 507 13.66 -7.52 5.20
C ASP A 507 15.16 -7.46 5.04
N LEU A 508 15.87 -7.37 6.15
CA LEU A 508 17.33 -7.40 6.17
C LEU A 508 17.80 -8.72 6.77
N GLU A 509 18.73 -9.36 6.09
CA GLU A 509 19.43 -10.55 6.56
C GLU A 509 20.86 -10.19 6.93
N LEU A 510 21.32 -10.72 8.05
CA LEU A 510 22.73 -10.67 8.42
C LEU A 510 23.54 -11.54 7.48
N ASN A 511 24.63 -11.01 6.97
CA ASN A 511 25.56 -11.79 6.15
C ASN A 511 26.18 -12.92 7.00
N PRO A 512 26.08 -14.21 6.60
CA PRO A 512 26.50 -15.35 7.41
C PRO A 512 28.00 -15.40 7.69
N GLY A 513 28.81 -14.62 6.95
CA GLY A 513 30.24 -14.44 7.20
C GLY A 513 30.58 -13.35 8.22
N VAL A 514 29.59 -12.58 8.68
CA VAL A 514 29.76 -11.48 9.64
C VAL A 514 29.51 -12.03 11.03
N SER A 515 30.55 -12.53 11.67
CA SER A 515 30.50 -12.92 13.08
C SER A 515 30.24 -11.66 13.94
N GLY A 516 29.57 -11.79 15.10
CA GLY A 516 29.23 -10.66 15.96
C GLY A 516 30.40 -9.76 16.39
N SER A 517 31.66 -10.18 16.17
CA SER A 517 32.86 -9.36 16.38
C SER A 517 33.20 -8.41 15.21
N LEU A 518 32.57 -8.52 14.03
CA LEU A 518 32.87 -7.70 12.84
C LEU A 518 32.20 -6.32 12.85
N PHE A 519 31.27 -6.06 13.77
CA PHE A 519 30.88 -4.67 14.07
C PHE A 519 32.05 -3.85 14.66
N VAL A 520 33.11 -4.54 15.13
CA VAL A 520 34.24 -3.97 15.87
C VAL A 520 35.51 -3.80 15.03
N GLN A 521 35.71 -4.59 13.97
CA GLN A 521 36.93 -4.48 13.17
C GLN A 521 36.72 -3.59 11.95
N GLY A 522 37.18 -2.33 12.07
CA GLY A 522 37.38 -1.45 10.94
C GLY A 522 38.14 -2.18 9.84
N TYR A 523 37.65 -2.07 8.61
CA TYR A 523 38.25 -2.69 7.43
C TYR A 523 39.77 -2.42 7.39
N ASP A 524 40.60 -3.47 7.49
CA ASP A 524 42.06 -3.43 7.63
C ASP A 524 42.81 -2.61 6.54
N GLY A 525 42.11 -2.15 5.50
CA GLY A 525 42.68 -1.36 4.41
C GLY A 525 42.89 0.14 4.71
N GLY A 526 42.46 0.65 5.87
CA GLY A 526 42.18 2.08 6.02
C GLY A 526 42.93 2.89 7.08
N GLY A 527 43.89 2.36 7.86
CA GLY A 527 44.72 3.17 8.79
C GLY A 527 43.97 4.00 9.87
N LEU A 528 42.66 3.85 9.98
CA LEU A 528 41.84 4.28 11.11
C LEU A 528 42.04 3.19 12.16
N GLY A 529 42.68 3.53 13.29
CA GLY A 529 43.14 2.53 14.26
C GLY A 529 42.07 1.53 14.70
N ASP A 530 42.52 0.37 15.20
CA ASP A 530 41.77 -0.85 15.53
C ASP A 530 40.49 -0.69 16.38
N ASP A 531 40.15 0.52 16.85
CA ASP A 531 39.07 0.80 17.80
C ASP A 531 37.88 1.59 17.23
N THR A 532 37.87 1.98 15.94
CA THR A 532 36.72 2.72 15.36
C THR A 532 35.62 1.79 14.88
N MET A 533 34.59 1.57 15.70
CA MET A 533 33.33 0.95 15.27
C MET A 533 32.63 1.82 14.22
N ILE A 534 32.30 1.22 13.07
CA ILE A 534 31.39 1.80 12.09
C ILE A 534 30.05 1.12 12.33
N ASN A 535 29.08 1.86 12.87
CA ASN A 535 27.72 1.36 13.01
C ASN A 535 27.18 1.02 11.62
N PRO A 536 26.46 -0.11 11.47
CA PRO A 536 25.81 -0.44 10.22
C PRO A 536 24.93 0.71 9.75
N CYS A 537 25.00 1.00 8.46
CA CYS A 537 24.26 2.08 7.86
C CYS A 537 23.32 1.53 6.79
N MET A 538 22.11 2.06 6.75
CA MET A 538 21.18 1.88 5.65
C MET A 538 20.92 3.23 5.00
N GLN A 539 20.91 3.25 3.67
CA GLN A 539 20.59 4.43 2.90
C GLN A 539 19.58 4.08 1.81
N VAL A 540 18.45 4.76 1.81
CA VAL A 540 17.40 4.68 0.80
C VAL A 540 17.49 5.91 -0.09
N ASN A 541 17.59 5.71 -1.40
CA ASN A 541 17.67 6.79 -2.38
C ASN A 541 16.49 6.67 -3.33
N TYR A 542 15.65 7.68 -3.40
CA TYR A 542 14.47 7.68 -4.24
C TYR A 542 14.53 8.85 -5.24
N ALA A 543 14.78 8.54 -6.50
CA ALA A 543 14.80 9.50 -7.59
C ALA A 543 13.46 9.45 -8.34
N TYR A 544 12.75 10.57 -8.41
CA TYR A 544 11.39 10.59 -8.93
C TYR A 544 11.04 11.96 -9.51
N THR A 545 9.93 12.03 -10.24
CA THR A 545 9.38 13.31 -10.70
C THR A 545 8.05 13.56 -10.02
N SER A 546 7.75 14.81 -9.66
CA SER A 546 6.52 15.18 -8.96
C SER A 546 5.95 16.50 -9.44
N LEU A 547 4.65 16.67 -9.24
CA LEU A 547 3.98 17.96 -9.36
C LEU A 547 4.09 18.74 -8.06
N VAL A 548 4.51 19.99 -8.18
CA VAL A 548 4.70 20.92 -7.07
C VAL A 548 3.82 22.13 -7.30
N PRO A 549 2.99 22.53 -6.34
CA PRO A 549 2.19 23.74 -6.47
C PRO A 549 3.09 24.99 -6.52
N LEU A 550 2.73 25.96 -7.37
CA LEU A 550 3.36 27.28 -7.49
C LEU A 550 2.42 28.37 -6.95
N ASP A 551 2.98 29.56 -6.66
CA ASP A 551 2.25 30.79 -6.39
C ASP A 551 1.17 30.69 -5.27
N GLY A 552 1.39 29.85 -4.25
CA GLY A 552 0.45 29.70 -3.12
C GLY A 552 -0.67 28.69 -3.35
N ALA A 553 -0.66 27.96 -4.48
CA ALA A 553 -1.48 26.78 -4.65
C ALA A 553 -1.21 25.77 -3.53
N LYS A 554 -2.24 25.04 -3.15
CA LYS A 554 -2.18 24.02 -2.11
C LYS A 554 -2.76 22.72 -2.64
N TYR A 555 -2.29 21.61 -2.08
CA TYR A 555 -2.92 20.33 -2.32
C TYR A 555 -4.37 20.36 -1.81
N GLY A 556 -5.25 19.57 -2.44
CA GLY A 556 -6.68 19.62 -2.17
C GLY A 556 -7.06 19.42 -0.70
N TYR A 557 -6.33 18.55 0.01
CA TYR A 557 -6.54 18.31 1.45
C TYR A 557 -6.23 19.51 2.36
N GLU A 558 -5.49 20.52 1.88
CA GLU A 558 -5.10 21.71 2.67
C GLU A 558 -5.95 22.96 2.39
N GLY A 559 -6.89 22.91 1.45
CA GLY A 559 -7.62 24.12 1.05
C GLY A 559 -8.62 24.03 -0.10
N GLY A 560 -9.18 22.85 -0.41
CA GLY A 560 -10.33 22.75 -1.32
C GLY A 560 -9.99 22.82 -2.81
N GLY A 561 -8.82 22.32 -3.23
CA GLY A 561 -8.49 22.07 -4.64
C GLY A 561 -8.67 23.29 -5.54
N GLY A 562 -7.95 24.38 -5.26
CA GLY A 562 -8.09 25.64 -6.00
C GLY A 562 -7.24 25.75 -7.27
N GLU A 563 -7.69 26.61 -8.19
CA GLU A 563 -6.95 27.09 -9.36
C GLU A 563 -5.51 27.49 -8.97
N GLY A 564 -4.54 26.77 -9.53
CA GLY A 564 -3.14 26.93 -9.17
C GLY A 564 -2.24 26.57 -10.32
N LYS A 565 -1.10 27.24 -10.43
CA LYS A 565 -0.06 26.82 -11.36
C LYS A 565 0.70 25.65 -10.74
N TRP A 566 1.05 24.67 -11.56
CA TRP A 566 1.84 23.53 -11.13
C TRP A 566 3.18 23.55 -11.85
N ALA A 567 4.22 23.06 -11.18
CA ALA A 567 5.53 22.82 -11.74
C ALA A 567 5.88 21.34 -11.66
N VAL A 568 6.47 20.84 -12.74
CA VAL A 568 7.07 19.51 -12.78
C VAL A 568 8.50 19.61 -12.28
N VAL A 569 8.85 18.83 -11.26
CA VAL A 569 10.18 18.85 -10.65
C VAL A 569 10.70 17.43 -10.50
N ARG A 570 11.91 17.17 -11.02
CA ARG A 570 12.68 15.95 -10.71
C ARG A 570 13.41 16.14 -9.38
N ARG A 571 13.30 15.14 -8.51
CA ARG A 571 13.82 15.15 -7.15
C ARG A 571 14.58 13.87 -6.84
N ILE A 572 15.53 13.95 -5.91
CA ILE A 572 16.10 12.79 -5.22
C ILE A 572 15.85 12.99 -3.74
N ALA A 573 15.14 12.07 -3.12
CA ALA A 573 15.09 11.95 -1.67
C ALA A 573 16.14 10.94 -1.21
N VAL A 574 16.94 11.30 -0.22
CA VAL A 574 17.94 10.43 0.40
C VAL A 574 17.58 10.34 1.88
N PHE A 575 17.33 9.11 2.32
CA PHE A 575 17.17 8.78 3.73
C PHE A 575 18.36 7.94 4.17
N THR A 576 19.04 8.32 5.23
CA THR A 576 20.18 7.61 5.82
C THR A 576 19.87 7.33 7.28
N SER A 577 19.98 6.07 7.69
CA SER A 577 19.81 5.64 9.07
C SER A 577 21.02 4.82 9.50
N ASN A 578 21.61 5.18 10.64
CA ASN A 578 22.60 4.35 11.31
C ASN A 578 21.85 3.43 12.27
N LEU A 579 22.19 2.15 12.27
CA LEU A 579 21.56 1.15 13.10
C LEU A 579 22.44 0.91 14.32
N ASP A 580 21.81 0.97 15.49
CA ASP A 580 22.45 0.53 16.73
C ASP A 580 22.46 -1.00 16.78
N THR A 581 23.51 -1.55 17.37
CA THR A 581 23.69 -3.01 17.49
C THR A 581 23.83 -3.38 18.95
N SER A 582 23.15 -4.45 19.37
CA SER A 582 23.25 -5.01 20.71
C SER A 582 23.31 -6.53 20.63
N SER A 583 24.13 -7.14 21.49
CA SER A 583 24.10 -8.59 21.74
C SER A 583 23.05 -8.99 22.77
N ASP A 584 22.51 -8.01 23.51
CA ASP A 584 21.43 -8.23 24.47
C ASP A 584 20.07 -8.10 23.77
N THR A 585 19.34 -9.22 23.72
CA THR A 585 18.02 -9.32 23.11
C THR A 585 16.99 -8.43 23.81
N GLU A 586 17.12 -8.20 25.13
CA GLU A 586 16.23 -7.31 25.88
C GLU A 586 16.34 -5.88 25.36
N VAL A 587 17.58 -5.42 25.09
CA VAL A 587 17.84 -4.11 24.49
C VAL A 587 17.29 -4.03 23.07
N VAL A 588 17.44 -5.10 22.28
CA VAL A 588 16.88 -5.15 20.91
C VAL A 588 15.36 -4.97 20.94
N TYR A 589 14.64 -5.76 21.74
CA TYR A 589 13.19 -5.65 21.85
C TYR A 589 12.73 -4.36 22.56
N GLY A 590 13.54 -3.81 23.49
CA GLY A 590 13.29 -2.51 24.11
C GLY A 590 13.42 -1.33 23.14
N SER A 591 14.12 -1.51 22.01
CA SER A 591 14.25 -0.52 20.94
C SER A 591 13.24 -0.68 19.80
N MET A 592 12.35 -1.66 19.90
CA MET A 592 11.43 -2.03 18.83
C MET A 592 10.34 -0.97 18.63
N ASP A 593 10.11 -0.59 17.38
CA ASP A 593 8.94 0.16 16.97
C ASP A 593 7.77 -0.82 16.73
N CYS A 594 6.75 -0.75 17.59
CA CYS A 594 5.58 -1.61 17.51
C CYS A 594 4.75 -1.39 16.24
N GLU A 595 4.72 -0.18 15.67
CA GLU A 595 3.99 0.09 14.43
C GLU A 595 4.71 -0.53 13.25
N ALA A 596 6.04 -0.37 13.18
CA ALA A 596 6.86 -1.02 12.16
C ALA A 596 6.77 -2.54 12.25
N LEU A 597 6.85 -3.10 13.47
CA LEU A 597 6.70 -4.54 13.70
C LEU A 597 5.33 -5.03 13.23
N ALA A 598 4.25 -4.31 13.53
CA ALA A 598 2.91 -4.68 13.13
C ALA A 598 2.78 -4.84 11.61
N VAL A 599 3.31 -3.88 10.84
CA VAL A 599 3.33 -3.90 9.38
C VAL A 599 4.18 -5.06 8.86
N THR A 600 5.38 -5.25 9.40
CA THR A 600 6.26 -6.34 8.99
C THR A 600 5.61 -7.70 9.24
N LEU A 601 5.08 -7.94 10.44
CA LEU A 601 4.42 -9.21 10.78
C LEU A 601 3.16 -9.45 9.93
N PHE A 602 2.39 -8.41 9.65
CA PHE A 602 1.25 -8.49 8.73
C PHE A 602 1.69 -9.05 7.38
N HIS A 603 2.70 -8.46 6.75
CA HIS A 603 3.20 -8.93 5.45
C HIS A 603 3.74 -10.37 5.54
N LYS A 604 4.49 -10.71 6.61
CA LYS A 604 5.03 -12.06 6.81
C LYS A 604 3.93 -13.11 6.96
N PHE A 605 2.93 -12.85 7.79
CA PHE A 605 1.82 -13.78 8.00
C PHE A 605 0.93 -13.88 6.78
N TRP A 606 0.76 -12.78 6.02
CA TRP A 606 0.04 -12.82 4.76
C TRP A 606 0.77 -13.67 3.71
N ILE A 607 2.09 -13.47 3.55
CA ILE A 607 2.93 -14.31 2.67
C ILE A 607 2.81 -15.78 3.07
N ALA A 608 2.92 -16.10 4.35
CA ALA A 608 2.73 -17.47 4.84
C ALA A 608 1.31 -18.00 4.53
N SER A 609 0.29 -17.14 4.63
CA SER A 609 -1.11 -17.50 4.35
C SER A 609 -1.33 -17.85 2.88
N ILE A 610 -0.81 -17.05 1.95
CA ILE A 610 -0.94 -17.34 0.52
C ILE A 610 -0.08 -18.53 0.07
N SER A 611 1.02 -18.81 0.77
CA SER A 611 1.92 -19.93 0.44
C SER A 611 1.50 -21.26 1.03
N HIS A 612 1.10 -21.24 2.30
CA HIS A 612 0.90 -22.45 3.11
C HIS A 612 -0.53 -22.56 3.67
N GLY A 613 -1.36 -21.56 3.43
CA GLY A 613 -2.72 -21.49 3.95
C GLY A 613 -2.81 -20.74 5.28
N VAL A 614 -4.01 -20.22 5.57
CA VAL A 614 -4.29 -19.42 6.76
C VAL A 614 -3.95 -20.15 8.06
N ARG A 615 -4.26 -21.45 8.15
CA ARG A 615 -3.95 -22.26 9.33
C ARG A 615 -2.45 -22.32 9.64
N GLU A 616 -1.62 -22.47 8.62
CA GLU A 616 -0.17 -22.50 8.80
C GLU A 616 0.38 -21.11 9.14
N ALA A 617 -0.16 -20.06 8.52
CA ALA A 617 0.16 -18.68 8.90
C ALA A 617 -0.15 -18.40 10.37
N ASN A 618 -1.29 -18.90 10.87
CA ASN A 618 -1.70 -18.76 12.26
C ASN A 618 -0.76 -19.52 13.20
N SER A 619 -0.39 -20.75 12.84
CA SER A 619 0.60 -21.56 13.56
C SER A 619 1.97 -20.85 13.61
N LEU A 620 2.42 -20.31 12.48
CA LEU A 620 3.65 -19.53 12.37
C LEU A 620 3.62 -18.28 13.26
N ALA A 621 2.51 -17.55 13.27
CA ALA A 621 2.35 -16.35 14.08
C ALA A 621 2.42 -16.65 15.59
N GLN A 622 1.73 -17.71 16.03
CA GLN A 622 1.78 -18.14 17.42
C GLN A 622 3.19 -18.65 17.78
N GLY A 623 3.81 -19.46 16.92
CA GLY A 623 5.18 -19.95 17.11
C GLY A 623 6.20 -18.82 17.17
N TRP A 624 6.04 -17.79 16.32
CA TRP A 624 6.87 -16.59 16.33
C TRP A 624 6.74 -15.84 17.66
N LEU A 625 5.52 -15.64 18.16
CA LEU A 625 5.27 -14.99 19.45
C LEU A 625 5.91 -15.75 20.61
N VAL A 626 5.74 -17.08 20.64
CA VAL A 626 6.34 -17.96 21.64
C VAL A 626 7.87 -17.85 21.61
N GLY A 627 8.47 -17.93 20.41
CA GLY A 627 9.91 -17.81 20.22
C GLY A 627 10.46 -16.45 20.64
N ALA A 628 9.78 -15.37 20.28
CA ALA A 628 10.16 -14.00 20.67
C ALA A 628 10.16 -13.82 22.19
N LEU A 629 9.08 -14.24 22.87
CA LEU A 629 8.98 -14.18 24.32
C LEU A 629 10.06 -15.04 24.99
N ALA A 630 10.25 -16.28 24.53
CA ALA A 630 11.27 -17.18 25.07
C ALA A 630 12.69 -16.61 24.91
N ALA A 631 12.99 -15.97 23.77
CA ALA A 631 14.29 -15.33 23.54
C ALA A 631 14.56 -14.22 24.56
N VAL A 632 13.58 -13.37 24.88
CA VAL A 632 13.69 -12.33 25.92
C VAL A 632 14.00 -12.97 27.28
N TYR A 633 13.29 -14.02 27.65
CA TYR A 633 13.53 -14.72 28.92
C TYR A 633 14.94 -15.29 29.03
N ARG A 634 15.44 -15.94 27.96
CA ARG A 634 16.82 -16.45 27.92
C ARG A 634 17.86 -15.32 28.00
N SER A 635 17.58 -14.16 27.39
CA SER A 635 18.44 -12.97 27.50
C SER A 635 18.51 -12.46 28.94
N ALA A 636 17.36 -12.33 29.60
CA ALA A 636 17.26 -11.90 30.99
C ALA A 636 18.00 -12.86 31.94
N GLU A 637 17.89 -14.17 31.72
CA GLU A 637 18.63 -15.21 32.46
C GLU A 637 20.14 -15.04 32.28
N THR A 638 20.61 -14.86 31.03
CA THR A 638 22.04 -14.67 30.72
C THR A 638 22.59 -13.42 31.39
N ALA A 639 21.87 -12.30 31.30
CA ALA A 639 22.27 -11.04 31.93
C ALA A 639 22.26 -11.11 33.46
N GLU A 640 21.42 -11.96 34.07
CA GLU A 640 21.47 -12.23 35.51
C GLU A 640 22.71 -13.04 35.90
N VAL A 641 23.05 -14.07 35.11
CA VAL A 641 24.28 -14.86 35.33
C VAL A 641 25.51 -13.98 35.26
N GLU A 642 25.64 -13.13 34.25
CA GLU A 642 26.77 -12.20 34.09
C GLU A 642 26.85 -11.18 35.23
N MET A 643 25.71 -10.64 35.68
CA MET A 643 25.67 -9.76 36.85
C MET A 643 26.11 -10.50 38.11
N ILE A 644 25.68 -11.75 38.32
CA ILE A 644 26.12 -12.55 39.47
C ILE A 644 27.62 -12.85 39.38
N GLU A 645 28.16 -13.11 38.19
CA GLU A 645 29.58 -13.38 37.99
C GLU A 645 30.45 -12.15 38.24
N SER A 646 30.08 -11.00 37.67
CA SER A 646 30.75 -9.72 37.98
C SER A 646 30.63 -9.34 39.45
N GLU A 647 29.50 -9.62 40.10
CA GLU A 647 29.36 -9.43 41.55
C GLU A 647 30.15 -10.44 42.38
N LYS A 648 30.40 -11.67 41.90
CA LYS A 648 31.30 -12.61 42.59
C LYS A 648 32.73 -12.07 42.64
N GLU A 649 33.14 -11.30 41.63
CA GLU A 649 34.40 -10.56 41.68
C GLU A 649 34.37 -9.51 42.81
N ASP A 650 33.21 -8.92 43.11
CA ASP A 650 32.94 -8.13 44.33
C ASP A 650 32.39 -8.99 45.50
N LEU A 651 33.27 -9.84 46.04
CA LEU A 651 32.99 -10.84 47.08
C LEU A 651 32.14 -10.31 48.28
N HIS A 652 32.21 -9.02 48.62
CA HIS A 652 31.45 -8.40 49.72
C HIS A 652 30.03 -7.96 49.35
N ALA A 653 29.77 -7.59 48.09
CA ALA A 653 28.42 -7.33 47.57
C ALA A 653 27.66 -8.65 47.41
N TRP A 654 28.31 -9.65 46.82
CA TRP A 654 27.72 -10.97 46.59
C TRP A 654 27.27 -11.67 47.88
N ARG A 655 28.11 -11.68 48.94
CA ARG A 655 27.72 -12.27 50.24
C ARG A 655 26.50 -11.60 50.87
N ARG A 656 26.38 -10.27 50.78
CA ARG A 656 25.25 -9.50 51.33
C ARG A 656 23.94 -9.75 50.57
N ARG A 657 23.98 -9.96 49.25
CA ARG A 657 22.78 -10.30 48.47
C ARG A 657 22.37 -11.76 48.62
N LYS A 658 23.32 -12.71 48.63
CA LYS A 658 23.03 -14.15 48.78
C LYS A 658 22.29 -14.48 50.08
N GLU A 659 22.56 -13.75 51.16
CA GLU A 659 21.81 -13.89 52.43
C GLU A 659 20.42 -13.26 52.38
N LYS A 660 20.20 -12.23 51.55
CA LYS A 660 18.91 -11.54 51.39
C LYS A 660 17.99 -12.14 50.33
N LYS A 661 18.55 -12.82 49.32
CA LYS A 661 17.83 -13.25 48.12
C LYS A 661 18.16 -14.71 47.82
N LYS A 662 17.43 -15.63 48.48
CA LYS A 662 17.44 -17.06 48.14
C LYS A 662 16.53 -17.42 46.95
N ASN A 663 15.67 -16.49 46.52
CA ASN A 663 14.78 -16.62 45.37
C ASN A 663 14.73 -15.25 44.66
N ILE A 664 15.77 -14.86 43.92
CA ILE A 664 15.50 -13.92 42.81
C ILE A 664 14.97 -14.82 41.72
N ASP A 665 13.69 -14.71 41.45
CA ASP A 665 13.09 -15.36 40.30
C ASP A 665 13.46 -14.46 39.10
N PHE A 666 14.15 -14.98 38.08
CA PHE A 666 14.48 -14.22 36.87
C PHE A 666 13.21 -13.61 36.23
N LYS A 667 12.05 -14.23 36.50
CA LYS A 667 10.71 -13.70 36.21
C LYS A 667 10.46 -12.31 36.77
N GLU A 668 11.03 -11.95 37.93
CA GLU A 668 10.88 -10.63 38.55
C GLU A 668 11.67 -9.52 37.82
N ARG A 669 12.72 -9.87 37.06
CA ARG A 669 13.54 -8.87 36.36
C ARG A 669 12.80 -8.22 35.19
N LEU A 670 11.97 -8.98 34.49
CA LEU A 670 11.15 -8.48 33.38
C LEU A 670 9.87 -7.77 33.85
N ILE A 671 9.61 -7.74 35.17
CA ILE A 671 8.43 -7.11 35.76
C ILE A 671 8.85 -5.76 36.33
N ASN A 672 8.69 -4.71 35.53
CA ASN A 672 8.86 -3.32 35.98
C ASN A 672 7.66 -2.82 36.81
N ARG A 673 6.65 -3.67 37.06
CA ARG A 673 5.37 -3.29 37.66
C ARG A 673 5.24 -3.76 39.11
N HIS A 674 4.87 -2.85 40.01
CA HIS A 674 4.50 -3.20 41.37
C HIS A 674 3.16 -3.95 41.40
N GLY A 675 3.17 -5.24 41.75
CA GLY A 675 1.97 -6.07 41.90
C GLY A 675 2.28 -7.56 41.79
N LYS A 676 1.37 -8.42 42.26
CA LYS A 676 1.45 -9.86 41.99
C LYS A 676 0.81 -10.12 40.63
N LEU A 677 1.63 -10.33 39.60
CA LEU A 677 1.16 -10.83 38.30
C LEU A 677 0.88 -12.34 38.40
N SER A 678 -0.10 -12.83 37.64
CA SER A 678 -0.31 -14.27 37.50
C SER A 678 0.85 -14.89 36.69
N GLU A 679 1.08 -16.21 36.81
CA GLU A 679 2.12 -16.90 36.02
C GLU A 679 1.91 -16.69 34.51
N ARG A 680 0.65 -16.70 34.05
CA ARG A 680 0.28 -16.37 32.67
C ARG A 680 0.72 -14.97 32.28
N ASP A 681 0.38 -13.97 33.09
CA ASP A 681 0.69 -12.57 32.78
C ASP A 681 2.21 -12.32 32.81
N VAL A 682 2.93 -13.01 33.70
CA VAL A 682 4.40 -13.04 33.67
C VAL A 682 4.84 -13.59 32.32
N LEU A 683 4.52 -14.82 31.95
CA LEU A 683 4.97 -15.45 30.70
C LEU A 683 4.60 -14.67 29.43
N MET A 684 3.50 -13.92 29.46
CA MET A 684 3.08 -12.99 28.39
C MET A 684 3.77 -11.61 28.45
N ALA A 685 4.80 -11.47 29.27
CA ALA A 685 5.57 -10.25 29.50
C ALA A 685 4.71 -9.02 29.85
N GLN A 686 3.57 -9.20 30.54
CA GLN A 686 2.66 -8.10 30.90
C GLN A 686 3.26 -7.09 31.89
N GLY A 687 4.37 -7.45 32.54
CA GLY A 687 5.17 -6.56 33.38
C GLY A 687 6.24 -5.76 32.63
N HIS A 688 6.51 -6.08 31.37
CA HIS A 688 7.55 -5.46 30.55
C HIS A 688 6.98 -4.28 29.76
N GLU A 689 7.71 -3.16 29.76
CA GLU A 689 7.24 -1.90 29.17
C GLU A 689 6.94 -2.02 27.67
N TYR A 690 7.83 -2.67 26.91
CA TYR A 690 7.74 -2.75 25.45
C TYR A 690 7.11 -4.04 24.91
N MET A 691 7.02 -5.09 25.73
CA MET A 691 6.63 -6.43 25.26
C MET A 691 5.23 -6.83 25.69
N CYS A 692 4.62 -6.10 26.63
CA CYS A 692 3.27 -6.39 27.12
C CYS A 692 2.20 -6.31 26.01
N SER A 693 2.42 -5.51 24.97
CA SER A 693 1.51 -5.37 23.83
C SER A 693 1.69 -6.44 22.77
N LEU A 694 2.76 -7.23 22.80
CA LEU A 694 3.08 -8.15 21.71
C LEU A 694 2.04 -9.26 21.52
N GLY A 695 1.53 -9.78 22.64
CA GLY A 695 0.45 -10.78 22.61
C GLY A 695 -0.83 -10.22 21.99
N LEU A 696 -1.21 -8.98 22.34
CA LEU A 696 -2.39 -8.34 21.76
C LEU A 696 -2.16 -8.04 20.27
N LEU A 697 -0.97 -7.57 19.88
CA LEU A 697 -0.62 -7.29 18.49
C LEU A 697 -0.78 -8.53 17.60
N VAL A 698 -0.17 -9.65 17.98
CA VAL A 698 -0.26 -10.90 17.21
C VAL A 698 -1.71 -11.41 17.19
N TYR A 699 -2.42 -11.34 18.31
CA TYR A 699 -3.83 -11.71 18.35
C TYR A 699 -4.68 -10.86 17.39
N SER A 700 -4.50 -9.53 17.39
CA SER A 700 -5.18 -8.62 16.46
C SER A 700 -4.86 -8.93 15.01
N LEU A 701 -3.60 -9.23 14.67
CA LEU A 701 -3.20 -9.63 13.32
C LEU A 701 -3.96 -10.88 12.85
N LEU A 702 -4.10 -11.87 13.72
CA LEU A 702 -4.83 -13.11 13.44
C LEU A 702 -6.35 -12.93 13.32
N ASN A 703 -6.87 -11.79 13.76
CA ASN A 703 -8.28 -11.44 13.65
C ASN A 703 -8.60 -10.58 12.42
N LEU A 704 -7.61 -10.14 11.65
CA LEU A 704 -7.83 -9.40 10.41
C LEU A 704 -8.57 -10.24 9.37
N ASP A 705 -9.44 -9.63 8.58
CA ASP A 705 -10.24 -10.32 7.55
C ASP A 705 -9.40 -11.14 6.57
N CYS A 706 -8.19 -10.69 6.25
CA CYS A 706 -7.26 -11.41 5.39
C CYS A 706 -6.62 -12.64 6.05
N LEU A 707 -6.40 -12.65 7.37
CA LEU A 707 -5.70 -13.71 8.13
C LEU A 707 -6.62 -14.56 9.01
N ARG A 708 -7.86 -14.12 9.22
CA ARG A 708 -8.83 -14.82 10.06
C ARG A 708 -9.26 -16.14 9.44
N GLY A 709 -9.31 -17.21 10.24
CA GLY A 709 -9.84 -18.51 9.83
C GLY A 709 -11.35 -18.47 9.54
N SER A 710 -11.85 -19.44 8.79
CA SER A 710 -13.26 -19.56 8.43
C SER A 710 -14.08 -20.16 9.59
N GLU A 711 -14.26 -19.40 10.67
CA GLU A 711 -14.94 -19.87 11.89
C GLU A 711 -16.16 -19.01 12.25
N GLY A 712 -17.16 -19.59 12.92
CA GLY A 712 -18.27 -18.84 13.53
C GLY A 712 -19.22 -18.15 12.54
N GLY A 713 -19.33 -18.66 11.31
CA GLY A 713 -20.13 -18.06 10.24
C GLY A 713 -19.41 -16.98 9.42
N PHE A 714 -18.18 -16.64 9.81
CA PHE A 714 -17.31 -15.79 9.01
C PHE A 714 -16.59 -16.64 7.95
N GLN A 715 -16.89 -16.41 6.68
CA GLN A 715 -16.30 -17.13 5.53
C GLN A 715 -15.91 -16.11 4.45
N PRO A 716 -14.80 -15.37 4.64
CA PRO A 716 -14.40 -14.35 3.68
C PRO A 716 -13.97 -15.03 2.38
N CYS A 717 -14.47 -14.53 1.25
CA CYS A 717 -14.02 -15.01 -0.04
C CYS A 717 -12.56 -14.58 -0.29
N SER A 718 -11.89 -15.23 -1.25
CA SER A 718 -10.51 -14.89 -1.64
C SER A 718 -10.37 -13.40 -1.95
N ASP A 719 -11.32 -12.83 -2.69
CA ASP A 719 -11.31 -11.42 -3.06
C ASP A 719 -11.40 -10.48 -1.86
N SER A 720 -12.28 -10.74 -0.89
CA SER A 720 -12.34 -9.93 0.35
C SER A 720 -11.00 -9.95 1.08
N ARG A 721 -10.31 -11.10 1.14
CA ARG A 721 -8.98 -11.20 1.74
C ARG A 721 -7.95 -10.39 0.98
N TRP A 722 -7.96 -10.43 -0.36
CA TRP A 722 -7.05 -9.64 -1.19
C TRP A 722 -7.36 -8.14 -1.13
N CYS A 723 -8.63 -7.73 -1.11
CA CYS A 723 -9.04 -6.34 -0.88
C CYS A 723 -8.51 -5.83 0.46
N ALA A 724 -8.73 -6.57 1.54
CA ALA A 724 -8.21 -6.23 2.87
C ALA A 724 -6.67 -6.15 2.85
N THR A 725 -6.01 -7.09 2.17
CA THR A 725 -4.56 -7.11 2.07
C THR A 725 -4.01 -5.91 1.31
N LEU A 726 -4.58 -5.58 0.15
CA LEU A 726 -4.17 -4.43 -0.66
C LEU A 726 -4.44 -3.12 0.07
N ALA A 727 -5.57 -3.03 0.79
CA ALA A 727 -5.86 -1.89 1.64
C ALA A 727 -4.80 -1.71 2.72
N MET A 728 -4.50 -2.75 3.49
CA MET A 728 -3.50 -2.67 4.55
C MET A 728 -2.06 -2.50 4.03
N GLY A 729 -1.71 -3.15 2.92
CA GLY A 729 -0.37 -3.05 2.33
C GLY A 729 -0.05 -1.67 1.76
N GLY A 730 -1.06 -0.87 1.43
CA GLY A 730 -0.91 0.52 1.02
C GLY A 730 -1.09 1.55 2.15
N MET A 731 -1.36 1.12 3.39
CA MET A 731 -1.53 2.01 4.53
C MET A 731 -0.19 2.37 5.17
N ARG A 732 -0.12 3.59 5.73
CA ARG A 732 0.96 3.97 6.65
C ARG A 732 0.96 3.06 7.88
N PRO A 733 2.13 2.83 8.53
CA PRO A 733 2.20 2.01 9.75
C PRO A 733 1.19 2.41 10.83
N SER A 734 1.06 3.71 11.08
CA SER A 734 0.09 4.24 12.04
C SER A 734 -1.37 3.88 11.71
N ALA A 735 -1.73 3.81 10.41
CA ALA A 735 -3.07 3.41 9.97
C ALA A 735 -3.28 1.90 10.06
N VAL A 736 -2.26 1.09 9.77
CA VAL A 736 -2.28 -0.37 10.00
C VAL A 736 -2.50 -0.68 11.47
N VAL A 737 -1.83 0.02 12.38
CA VAL A 737 -2.05 -0.15 13.82
C VAL A 737 -3.48 0.20 14.24
N LYS A 738 -4.09 1.25 13.67
CA LYS A 738 -5.51 1.54 13.90
C LYS A 738 -6.47 0.50 13.32
N ALA A 739 -6.05 -0.26 12.31
CA ALA A 739 -6.80 -1.42 11.82
C ALA A 739 -6.78 -2.56 12.84
N LEU A 740 -5.63 -2.79 13.46
CA LEU A 740 -5.39 -3.87 14.42
C LEU A 740 -5.98 -3.59 15.80
N ALA A 741 -5.86 -2.35 16.24
CA ALA A 741 -6.32 -1.87 17.53
C ALA A 741 -6.94 -0.47 17.32
N PRO A 742 -8.23 -0.41 16.91
CA PRO A 742 -8.96 0.84 16.78
C PRO A 742 -8.82 1.74 18.01
N ARG A 743 -8.76 3.06 17.79
CA ARG A 743 -8.78 4.00 18.91
C ARG A 743 -10.23 4.12 19.39
N LEU A 744 -10.49 3.71 20.62
CA LEU A 744 -11.79 3.83 21.27
C LEU A 744 -11.72 4.86 22.40
N GLU A 745 -12.57 5.89 22.30
CA GLU A 745 -12.67 6.98 23.27
C GLU A 745 -14.07 7.04 23.88
N CYS A 746 -14.13 7.50 25.12
CA CYS A 746 -15.39 7.75 25.83
C CYS A 746 -15.50 9.24 26.18
N TRP A 747 -16.56 9.87 25.69
CA TRP A 747 -16.89 11.27 25.89
C TRP A 747 -18.13 11.37 26.77
N LYS A 748 -18.14 12.29 27.73
CA LYS A 748 -19.26 12.53 28.65
C LYS A 748 -20.53 12.98 27.92
N ASP A 749 -20.38 13.81 26.90
CA ASP A 749 -21.45 14.25 26.01
C ASP A 749 -20.88 14.80 24.69
N VAL A 750 -21.76 15.19 23.77
CA VAL A 750 -21.38 15.75 22.45
C VAL A 750 -20.71 17.12 22.54
N ASP A 751 -20.90 17.85 23.65
CA ASP A 751 -20.42 19.22 23.85
C ASP A 751 -19.11 19.26 24.66
N SER A 752 -18.58 18.09 25.03
CA SER A 752 -17.37 17.95 25.81
C SER A 752 -16.15 18.43 25.01
N GLU A 753 -15.26 19.19 25.64
CA GLU A 753 -14.07 19.78 24.99
C GLU A 753 -12.95 18.76 24.70
N ALA A 754 -13.00 17.58 25.33
CA ALA A 754 -12.04 16.50 25.21
C ALA A 754 -12.69 15.17 25.68
N PRO A 755 -12.12 14.00 25.31
CA PRO A 755 -12.60 12.72 25.84
C PRO A 755 -12.28 12.58 27.33
N ASP A 756 -13.25 12.18 28.14
CA ASP A 756 -13.06 11.87 29.57
C ASP A 756 -12.20 10.63 29.79
N VAL A 757 -12.32 9.65 28.89
CA VAL A 757 -11.44 8.49 28.83
C VAL A 757 -10.84 8.41 27.43
N GLY A 758 -9.62 8.91 27.28
CA GLY A 758 -8.95 9.04 25.98
C GLY A 758 -8.53 7.71 25.32
N ARG A 759 -8.44 6.60 26.08
CA ARG A 759 -8.25 5.26 25.54
C ARG A 759 -8.97 4.23 26.39
N VAL A 760 -9.91 3.51 25.79
CA VAL A 760 -10.61 2.38 26.41
C VAL A 760 -10.09 1.10 25.74
N ASN A 761 -9.84 0.04 26.53
CA ASN A 761 -9.49 -1.27 25.97
C ASN A 761 -10.61 -1.79 25.06
N LEU A 762 -10.25 -2.62 24.09
CA LEU A 762 -11.15 -3.07 23.03
C LEU A 762 -11.96 -4.29 23.45
N ALA A 763 -12.53 -4.20 24.66
CA ALA A 763 -13.35 -5.21 25.30
C ALA A 763 -14.65 -4.58 25.84
N GLN A 764 -15.75 -5.31 25.74
CA GLN A 764 -17.09 -4.89 26.14
C GLN A 764 -17.13 -4.59 27.64
N TYR A 765 -16.38 -5.35 28.45
CA TYR A 765 -16.23 -5.08 29.87
C TYR A 765 -15.58 -3.71 30.12
N ALA A 766 -14.52 -3.35 29.38
CA ALA A 766 -13.83 -2.08 29.53
C ALA A 766 -14.72 -0.89 29.12
N VAL A 767 -15.47 -1.03 28.01
CA VAL A 767 -16.51 -0.07 27.61
C VAL A 767 -17.53 0.13 28.73
N THR A 768 -18.01 -0.97 29.31
CA THR A 768 -19.01 -0.93 30.40
C THR A 768 -18.46 -0.21 31.63
N MET A 769 -17.20 -0.45 32.00
CA MET A 769 -16.55 0.24 33.12
C MET A 769 -16.33 1.73 32.86
N ALA A 770 -15.94 2.10 31.64
CA ALA A 770 -15.79 3.50 31.24
C ALA A 770 -17.13 4.25 31.32
N LEU A 771 -18.21 3.65 30.81
CA LEU A 771 -19.56 4.23 30.86
C LEU A 771 -20.10 4.34 32.29
N ALA A 772 -19.90 3.31 33.12
CA ALA A 772 -20.30 3.33 34.53
C ALA A 772 -19.54 4.39 35.36
N GLY A 773 -18.35 4.80 34.92
CA GLY A 773 -17.62 5.93 35.49
C GLY A 773 -18.32 7.27 35.23
N LEU A 774 -18.85 7.45 34.02
CA LEU A 774 -19.51 8.69 33.59
C LEU A 774 -20.91 8.88 34.16
N GLU A 775 -21.65 7.78 34.40
CA GLU A 775 -23.00 7.82 34.98
C GLU A 775 -23.06 8.52 36.34
N LYS A 776 -21.95 8.56 37.10
CA LYS A 776 -21.92 9.15 38.44
C LYS A 776 -21.93 10.67 38.43
N ASP A 777 -21.46 11.28 37.33
CA ASP A 777 -21.09 12.70 37.28
C ASP A 777 -21.87 13.51 36.23
N SER A 778 -22.82 12.87 35.51
CA SER A 778 -23.54 13.50 34.40
C SER A 778 -25.00 13.11 34.30
N SER A 779 -25.85 14.08 33.94
CA SER A 779 -27.19 13.82 33.38
C SER A 779 -27.17 13.69 31.86
N ALA A 780 -26.01 13.82 31.22
CA ALA A 780 -25.87 13.82 29.77
C ALA A 780 -25.62 12.41 29.21
N ASP A 781 -26.02 12.20 27.95
CA ASP A 781 -25.84 10.94 27.25
C ASP A 781 -24.39 10.85 26.72
N PRO A 782 -23.59 9.83 27.14
CA PRO A 782 -22.21 9.69 26.72
C PRO A 782 -22.11 9.30 25.25
N VAL A 783 -20.94 9.54 24.67
CA VAL A 783 -20.63 9.24 23.27
C VAL A 783 -19.36 8.41 23.22
N LEU A 784 -19.40 7.31 22.47
CA LEU A 784 -18.20 6.56 22.12
C LEU A 784 -17.76 6.94 20.71
N LEU A 785 -16.48 7.26 20.56
CA LEU A 785 -15.84 7.47 19.27
C LEU A 785 -14.89 6.31 19.01
N VAL A 786 -15.07 5.60 17.90
CA VAL A 786 -14.11 4.61 17.39
C VAL A 786 -13.47 5.14 16.12
N ASP A 787 -12.15 5.19 16.08
CA ASP A 787 -11.34 5.56 14.91
C ASP A 787 -10.64 4.30 14.37
N SER A 788 -11.10 3.84 13.19
CA SER A 788 -10.61 2.68 12.46
C SER A 788 -10.66 2.93 10.95
N PRO A 789 -9.76 2.32 10.15
CA PRO A 789 -9.85 2.38 8.68
C PRO A 789 -11.16 1.79 8.13
N HIS A 790 -11.80 0.88 8.84
CA HIS A 790 -13.09 0.30 8.45
C HIS A 790 -14.27 1.27 8.65
N GLY A 791 -14.09 2.29 9.50
CA GLY A 791 -15.09 3.30 9.78
C GLY A 791 -14.78 4.11 11.03
N ILE A 792 -15.20 5.37 11.02
CA ILE A 792 -15.25 6.23 12.19
C ILE A 792 -16.65 6.07 12.80
N LEU A 793 -16.77 5.31 13.90
CA LEU A 793 -18.05 5.03 14.55
C LEU A 793 -18.32 6.04 15.65
N ILE A 794 -19.46 6.73 15.56
CA ILE A 794 -20.05 7.52 16.64
C ILE A 794 -21.20 6.72 17.24
N HIS A 795 -20.98 6.14 18.42
CA HIS A 795 -21.97 5.32 19.11
C HIS A 795 -22.54 6.05 20.32
N TYR A 796 -23.88 6.10 20.39
CA TYR A 796 -24.63 6.68 21.50
C TYR A 796 -25.20 5.54 22.36
N PRO A 797 -24.48 5.04 23.38
CA PRO A 797 -24.96 3.96 24.22
C PRO A 797 -26.16 4.42 25.06
N LYS A 798 -27.14 3.52 25.26
CA LYS A 798 -28.29 3.82 26.13
C LYS A 798 -27.93 3.46 27.55
N LEU A 799 -27.75 4.48 28.37
CA LEU A 799 -27.66 4.31 29.81
C LEU A 799 -29.05 3.92 30.35
N MET A 800 -29.05 3.03 31.35
CA MET A 800 -30.28 2.48 31.91
C MET A 800 -31.02 3.57 32.70
N GLY A 801 -31.98 4.26 32.06
CA GLY A 801 -32.90 5.18 32.76
C GLY A 801 -33.16 6.52 32.08
N THR A 802 -32.42 6.90 31.03
CA THR A 802 -32.70 8.13 30.28
C THR A 802 -33.83 7.89 29.27
N GLY A 803 -34.99 8.46 29.57
CA GLY A 803 -36.19 8.36 28.74
C GLY A 803 -36.08 9.23 27.48
N GLY A 804 -35.46 8.70 26.43
CA GLY A 804 -35.63 9.21 25.07
C GLY A 804 -34.73 10.38 24.66
N GLY A 805 -33.49 10.07 24.27
CA GLY A 805 -32.75 10.93 23.35
C GLY A 805 -33.33 10.77 21.95
N GLY A 806 -34.10 11.77 21.48
CA GLY A 806 -34.37 11.94 20.06
C GLY A 806 -33.03 12.04 19.33
N GLY A 807 -32.85 11.26 18.27
CA GLY A 807 -31.55 11.18 17.62
C GLY A 807 -31.08 12.55 17.15
N ARG A 808 -29.98 13.01 17.74
CA ARG A 808 -29.27 14.21 17.31
C ARG A 808 -28.61 13.96 15.96
N GLU A 809 -28.67 14.94 15.08
CA GLU A 809 -27.98 14.88 13.78
C GLU A 809 -26.50 15.23 13.97
N LEU A 810 -25.64 14.92 12.98
CA LEU A 810 -24.20 15.20 13.06
C LEU A 810 -23.92 16.70 13.26
N ASP A 811 -24.81 17.56 12.75
CA ASP A 811 -24.73 19.01 12.90
C ASP A 811 -24.79 19.44 14.38
N ASP A 812 -25.41 18.63 15.25
CA ASP A 812 -25.56 18.87 16.68
C ASP A 812 -24.35 18.41 17.53
N VAL A 813 -23.26 17.98 16.89
CA VAL A 813 -22.03 17.60 17.60
C VAL A 813 -21.18 18.84 17.91
N GLY A 814 -20.63 18.91 19.12
CA GLY A 814 -19.76 20.01 19.56
C GLY A 814 -18.43 20.08 18.79
N ASP A 815 -17.84 21.27 18.75
CA ASP A 815 -16.66 21.57 17.93
C ASP A 815 -15.46 20.66 18.23
N ALA A 816 -15.28 20.24 19.48
CA ALA A 816 -14.18 19.37 19.87
C ALA A 816 -14.30 17.96 19.31
N LEU A 817 -15.50 17.35 19.36
CA LEU A 817 -15.74 16.04 18.77
C LEU A 817 -15.69 16.12 17.23
N LYS A 818 -16.19 17.20 16.61
CA LYS A 818 -15.98 17.47 15.17
C LYS A 818 -14.50 17.51 14.80
N ARG A 819 -13.66 18.23 15.56
CA ARG A 819 -12.20 18.24 15.36
C ARG A 819 -11.58 16.85 15.50
N ALA A 820 -12.04 16.03 16.46
CA ALA A 820 -11.56 14.67 16.64
C ALA A 820 -11.93 13.76 15.45
N ILE A 821 -13.14 13.89 14.91
CA ILE A 821 -13.59 13.18 13.70
C ILE A 821 -12.78 13.62 12.47
N GLU A 822 -12.53 14.91 12.31
CA GLU A 822 -11.70 15.43 11.23
C GLU A 822 -10.24 14.95 11.34
N GLU A 823 -9.68 14.95 12.55
CA GLU A 823 -8.33 14.44 12.83
C GLU A 823 -8.23 12.94 12.49
N ALA A 824 -9.22 12.15 12.91
CA ALA A 824 -9.32 10.74 12.56
C ALA A 824 -9.36 10.58 11.03
N THR A 825 -10.22 11.33 10.34
CA THR A 825 -10.40 11.26 8.88
C THR A 825 -9.13 11.62 8.11
N ARG A 826 -8.40 12.66 8.55
CA ARG A 826 -7.15 13.12 7.93
C ARG A 826 -6.00 12.12 8.06
N GLY A 827 -6.11 11.14 8.96
CA GLY A 827 -5.09 10.11 9.18
C GLY A 827 -5.00 9.04 8.08
N TYR A 828 -5.94 9.01 7.13
CA TYR A 828 -6.08 7.95 6.13
C TYR A 828 -5.88 8.47 4.69
N SER A 829 -5.49 7.58 3.75
CA SER A 829 -5.45 7.92 2.31
C SER A 829 -6.83 8.17 1.76
N VAL A 830 -7.76 7.30 2.14
CA VAL A 830 -9.18 7.39 1.83
C VAL A 830 -9.91 7.56 3.15
N ALA A 831 -10.70 8.62 3.26
CA ALA A 831 -11.53 8.86 4.43
C ALA A 831 -12.40 7.63 4.73
N PRO A 832 -12.30 7.04 5.94
CA PRO A 832 -13.16 5.94 6.35
C PRO A 832 -14.63 6.37 6.41
N PRO A 833 -15.58 5.42 6.37
CA PRO A 833 -17.00 5.77 6.48
C PRO A 833 -17.31 6.31 7.87
N LEU A 834 -18.05 7.41 7.91
CA LEU A 834 -18.61 7.92 9.16
C LEU A 834 -19.88 7.14 9.49
N LEU A 835 -19.81 6.30 10.51
CA LEU A 835 -20.89 5.42 10.95
C LEU A 835 -21.57 6.00 12.18
N HIS A 836 -22.89 6.05 12.15
CA HIS A 836 -23.70 6.51 13.28
C HIS A 836 -24.48 5.33 13.85
N ALA A 837 -24.18 4.96 15.09
CA ALA A 837 -24.88 3.89 15.78
C ALA A 837 -25.68 4.44 16.96
N ARG A 838 -26.99 4.23 16.91
CA ARG A 838 -27.85 4.45 18.07
C ARG A 838 -27.85 3.22 18.97
N ALA A 839 -28.15 3.43 20.25
CA ALA A 839 -28.39 2.33 21.15
C ALA A 839 -29.45 1.37 20.64
N GLY A 840 -29.13 0.08 20.66
CA GLY A 840 -29.99 -0.98 20.13
C GLY A 840 -29.16 -2.19 19.72
N LEU A 841 -29.84 -3.22 19.21
CA LEU A 841 -29.18 -4.44 18.75
C LEU A 841 -28.20 -4.17 17.60
N GLU A 842 -28.56 -3.30 16.66
CA GLU A 842 -27.73 -2.93 15.51
C GLU A 842 -26.50 -2.14 15.92
N GLY A 843 -26.66 -1.06 16.68
CA GLY A 843 -25.52 -0.25 17.11
C GLY A 843 -24.57 -1.00 18.03
N GLY A 844 -25.09 -1.89 18.87
CA GLY A 844 -24.27 -2.79 19.67
C GLY A 844 -23.57 -3.86 18.83
N ALA A 845 -24.13 -4.29 17.70
CA ALA A 845 -23.46 -5.19 16.77
C ALA A 845 -22.28 -4.50 16.08
N LEU A 846 -22.49 -3.29 15.55
CA LEU A 846 -21.43 -2.49 14.94
C LEU A 846 -20.27 -2.23 15.90
N LEU A 847 -20.57 -1.87 17.16
CA LEU A 847 -19.51 -1.65 18.15
C LEU A 847 -18.71 -2.93 18.41
N ARG A 848 -19.37 -4.09 18.53
CA ARG A 848 -18.71 -5.39 18.79
C ARG A 848 -17.69 -5.77 17.71
N ASP A 849 -17.92 -5.37 16.47
CA ASP A 849 -16.98 -5.65 15.37
C ASP A 849 -15.63 -4.93 15.57
N PHE A 850 -15.59 -3.84 16.35
CA PHE A 850 -14.37 -3.13 16.73
C PHE A 850 -13.74 -3.61 18.06
N LEU A 851 -14.46 -4.42 18.86
CA LEU A 851 -14.00 -4.92 20.15
C LEU A 851 -13.19 -6.21 19.97
N ILE A 852 -11.98 -6.06 19.41
CA ILE A 852 -11.12 -7.16 19.00
C ILE A 852 -10.85 -8.18 20.13
N GLU A 853 -10.78 -7.74 21.40
CA GLU A 853 -10.49 -8.62 22.54
C GLU A 853 -11.65 -9.57 22.88
N ASP A 854 -12.87 -9.22 22.46
CA ASP A 854 -14.07 -10.06 22.63
C ASP A 854 -14.31 -11.01 21.47
N SER A 855 -13.44 -11.00 20.45
CA SER A 855 -13.56 -11.92 19.31
C SER A 855 -13.63 -13.36 19.80
N SER A 856 -14.61 -14.12 19.30
CA SER A 856 -14.76 -15.53 19.68
C SER A 856 -13.67 -16.43 19.08
N LEU A 857 -12.87 -15.90 18.15
CA LEU A 857 -11.75 -16.62 17.58
C LEU A 857 -10.77 -17.05 18.68
N TRP A 858 -10.25 -18.27 18.54
CA TRP A 858 -9.34 -18.87 19.52
C TRP A 858 -9.92 -19.01 20.93
N GLY A 859 -11.24 -18.89 21.09
CA GLY A 859 -11.90 -18.85 22.39
C GLY A 859 -11.73 -17.52 23.14
N GLY A 860 -11.35 -16.44 22.44
CA GLY A 860 -11.09 -15.12 23.02
C GLY A 860 -9.63 -14.84 23.29
N TYR A 861 -9.31 -13.57 23.55
CA TYR A 861 -7.95 -13.14 23.85
C TYR A 861 -7.37 -13.85 25.09
N GLU A 862 -8.20 -14.09 26.10
CA GLU A 862 -7.80 -14.82 27.30
C GLU A 862 -7.32 -16.25 26.97
N ALA A 863 -8.06 -17.01 26.18
CA ALA A 863 -7.67 -18.36 25.77
C ALA A 863 -6.41 -18.35 24.89
N PHE A 864 -6.26 -17.36 24.01
CA PHE A 864 -5.04 -17.16 23.22
C PHE A 864 -3.81 -16.91 24.10
N THR A 865 -3.92 -16.04 25.10
CA THR A 865 -2.82 -15.75 26.05
C THR A 865 -2.47 -16.96 26.91
N GLU A 866 -3.45 -17.77 27.31
CA GLU A 866 -3.21 -19.02 28.05
C GLU A 866 -2.47 -20.05 27.20
N SER A 867 -2.89 -20.23 25.94
CA SER A 867 -2.24 -21.12 24.98
C SER A 867 -0.80 -20.70 24.70
N THR A 868 -0.57 -19.40 24.49
CA THR A 868 0.76 -18.84 24.26
C THR A 868 1.66 -18.98 25.49
N ALA A 869 1.17 -18.66 26.68
CA ALA A 869 1.93 -18.81 27.93
C ALA A 869 2.37 -20.26 28.14
N ARG A 870 1.51 -21.24 27.81
CA ARG A 870 1.86 -22.66 27.84
C ARG A 870 2.99 -22.99 26.86
N GLY A 871 2.92 -22.48 25.62
CA GLY A 871 3.99 -22.64 24.63
C GLY A 871 5.33 -22.04 25.09
N VAL A 872 5.32 -20.85 25.70
CA VAL A 872 6.52 -20.23 26.28
C VAL A 872 7.08 -21.08 27.42
N LYS A 873 6.20 -21.63 28.28
CA LYS A 873 6.60 -22.51 29.38
C LYS A 873 7.32 -23.77 28.87
N GLU A 874 6.76 -24.38 27.81
CA GLU A 874 7.34 -25.57 27.16
C GLU A 874 8.69 -25.25 26.50
N GLU A 875 8.79 -24.15 25.75
CA GLU A 875 10.02 -23.71 25.08
C GLU A 875 11.16 -23.41 26.08
N LEU A 876 10.83 -22.89 27.25
CA LEU A 876 11.76 -22.61 28.34
C LEU A 876 12.06 -23.84 29.23
N ASN A 877 11.43 -24.99 28.99
CA ASN A 877 11.54 -26.19 29.83
C ASN A 877 11.21 -25.94 31.32
N LEU A 878 10.22 -25.09 31.60
CA LEU A 878 9.79 -24.78 32.95
C LEU A 878 8.79 -25.84 33.46
N SER A 879 9.05 -26.37 34.67
CA SER A 879 8.22 -27.42 35.30
C SER A 879 6.86 -26.94 35.76
#